data_AF-A0AA97P654-F1
#
_entry.id   AF-A0AA97P654-F1
#
_cell.length_a   1.000
_cell.length_b   1.000
_cell.length_c   1.000
_cell.angle_alpha   90.00
_cell.angle_beta   90.00
_cell.angle_gamma   90.00
#
_symmetry.space_group_name_H-M   'P 1'
#
loop_
_entity.id
_entity.type
_entity.pdbx_description
1 polymer ?
#
loop_
_entity_poly.entity_id
_entity_poly.type
_entity_poly.pdbx_seq_one_letter_code
_entity_poly.pdbx_strand_id
1 'polypeptide(L)'
;MALDPPTYLASLQNNIRQRPIPWDGAVRTGVLTEEQLAKTRAVEKPNRDARKQTVEADLDGYRALFVGEPGRPSVLESSNKPIVQYLLVLLSDLLDCVPTLSKALFKDSDPYRQLLPLLAQSSGPEDPIPLLTSHVLVNLIAGSRDESDLTLQKALPVILSYLSTLTKSSDAGLQDIGVQEYSTVLFGSKSRSQFWAQRSETVAPLINILRAAAGSSNGDANGIRSGSMRGGPVEGSIGGGVGLQLLYHVLLVMWQLSFEAEDVGCDLDDYVSDSFLREYNIIQLYTQLLKLSPKEKTTRLIVSTLYNLLSANRSSLLPVASFARLPSLLSNITSRQLTDPDLQEDLQSLKDMMDEYTATKTTFDEYVAEVTNGHLRWSPPHRSQTFWAENARRILDENNAGVVRQLAEIMKKPWDNDKQVLAIACNDIGALVREVPEKRGQLERLGLKTRIMELMGEADENVGKHRAWPLDRDHADDRSNQIHDAGSRPARLCLRQPQRNLSRVSVTAKSQGRYSEVVKRPVLAATTNELRAIQTEAQRRHASGSSGEVLHKTALYDLHVAHGGKMVPFAGYHMPVQYSSLSVSASHVFTREKASLFDVGHMVQRRFSGPGAAAFLERVTPSGVAALKPHHGSLTTLLHRGTGGIVDDTIVTRLDDELFYVVTNAGCRDKDNKYFADELAAWDGATVKHEVMDGWGLVALQGPLAKDILAEALAEPAEVDLPNLHFGMSRYGRIKLLGMEVSAPLLISRGGYTGEDGFEISIPEDETVAVTQALLTTGRPERLQLAGLGGQGQPSARGGHVSARRETAGFHGAEVILPQLVAKSKGGKGVERRRVGLVVEGAPAREGADIVSSDGATKLGKITSGCPSPTLGKNIAMGYIQDGQHKAGTEVAVLVRGKPRKAVVTKMPFIQTKYWKGA
;
A
#
# COMPACT_ATOMS: atom_id res chain seq x y z
N MET A 1 -17.42 -20.94 -4.03
CA MET A 1 -18.66 -20.17 -3.80
C MET A 1 -19.41 -20.07 -5.11
N ALA A 2 -20.73 -19.85 -5.10
CA ALA A 2 -21.38 -19.27 -6.28
C ALA A 2 -21.00 -17.77 -6.35
N LEU A 3 -20.67 -17.27 -7.54
CA LEU A 3 -20.53 -15.84 -7.79
C LEU A 3 -21.90 -15.27 -8.16
N ASP A 4 -22.15 -14.01 -7.81
CA ASP A 4 -23.35 -13.30 -8.27
C ASP A 4 -23.24 -13.06 -9.79
N PRO A 5 -24.25 -13.45 -10.60
CA PRO A 5 -24.13 -13.44 -12.05
C PRO A 5 -23.89 -12.02 -12.60
N PRO A 6 -23.05 -11.85 -13.64
CA PRO A 6 -22.68 -10.53 -14.14
C PRO A 6 -23.89 -9.68 -14.52
N THR A 7 -23.98 -8.46 -13.97
CA THR A 7 -25.15 -7.58 -14.12
C THR A 7 -25.49 -7.30 -15.60
N TYR A 8 -24.48 -7.17 -16.46
CA TYR A 8 -24.65 -7.02 -17.91
C TYR A 8 -25.32 -8.25 -18.54
N LEU A 9 -24.80 -9.45 -18.23
CA LEU A 9 -25.33 -10.71 -18.75
C LEU A 9 -26.76 -10.97 -18.26
N ALA A 10 -27.03 -10.77 -16.97
CA ALA A 10 -28.37 -10.90 -16.40
C ALA A 10 -29.37 -9.91 -17.05
N SER A 11 -28.93 -8.68 -17.33
CA SER A 11 -29.73 -7.69 -18.07
C SER A 11 -30.00 -8.12 -19.52
N LEU A 12 -28.97 -8.60 -20.23
CA LEU A 12 -29.07 -9.08 -21.61
C LEU A 12 -30.04 -10.27 -21.72
N GLN A 13 -29.87 -11.28 -20.85
CA GLN A 13 -30.78 -12.43 -20.75
C GLN A 13 -32.23 -11.97 -20.50
N ASN A 14 -32.46 -11.07 -19.54
CA ASN A 14 -33.81 -10.55 -19.24
C ASN A 14 -34.43 -9.78 -20.42
N ASN A 15 -33.65 -8.98 -21.14
CA ASN A 15 -34.10 -8.30 -22.35
C ASN A 15 -34.48 -9.31 -23.46
N ILE A 16 -33.77 -10.43 -23.57
CA ILE A 16 -34.08 -11.49 -24.54
C ILE A 16 -35.32 -12.27 -24.12
N ARG A 17 -35.47 -12.63 -22.83
CA ARG A 17 -36.68 -13.28 -22.27
C ARG A 17 -37.97 -12.47 -22.52
N GLN A 18 -37.87 -11.13 -22.63
CA GLN A 18 -39.01 -10.22 -22.86
C GLN A 18 -39.32 -9.93 -24.33
N ARG A 19 -38.47 -10.33 -25.29
CA ARG A 19 -38.71 -10.06 -26.73
C ARG A 19 -39.78 -11.00 -27.30
N PRO A 20 -40.79 -10.49 -28.02
CA PRO A 20 -41.77 -11.35 -28.70
C PRO A 20 -41.10 -12.07 -29.88
N ILE A 21 -41.28 -13.40 -29.95
CA ILE A 21 -40.69 -14.25 -30.99
C ILE A 21 -41.80 -14.77 -31.92
N PRO A 22 -41.65 -14.66 -33.25
CA PRO A 22 -42.64 -15.13 -34.22
C PRO A 22 -42.54 -16.66 -34.43
N TRP A 23 -42.75 -17.42 -33.35
CA TRP A 23 -42.68 -18.88 -33.32
C TRP A 23 -43.50 -19.55 -34.45
N ASP A 24 -44.75 -19.11 -34.64
CA ASP A 24 -45.69 -19.64 -35.62
C ASP A 24 -45.35 -19.20 -37.07
N GLY A 25 -44.36 -18.31 -37.22
CA GLY A 25 -43.67 -18.02 -38.47
C GLY A 25 -42.51 -18.99 -38.71
N ALA A 26 -41.67 -19.22 -37.69
CA ALA A 26 -40.51 -20.11 -37.77
C ALA A 26 -40.88 -21.57 -38.08
N VAL A 27 -41.98 -22.06 -37.50
CA VAL A 27 -42.53 -23.39 -37.84
C VAL A 27 -42.98 -23.45 -39.30
N ARG A 28 -43.70 -22.41 -39.76
CA ARG A 28 -44.22 -22.32 -41.13
C ARG A 28 -43.12 -22.24 -42.19
N THR A 29 -41.95 -21.69 -41.83
CA THR A 29 -40.76 -21.66 -42.69
C THR A 29 -39.87 -22.91 -42.56
N GLY A 30 -40.29 -23.93 -41.79
CA GLY A 30 -39.51 -25.15 -41.57
C GLY A 30 -38.22 -24.97 -40.77
N VAL A 31 -38.09 -23.85 -40.04
CA VAL A 31 -36.91 -23.51 -39.21
C VAL A 31 -36.99 -24.15 -37.82
N LEU A 32 -38.19 -24.51 -37.38
CA LEU A 32 -38.48 -25.31 -36.18
C LEU A 32 -39.59 -26.32 -36.50
N THR A 33 -39.58 -27.48 -35.87
CA THR A 33 -40.72 -28.42 -35.88
C THR A 33 -41.72 -28.08 -34.78
N GLU A 34 -42.96 -28.54 -34.93
CA GLU A 34 -43.99 -28.41 -33.88
C GLU A 34 -43.58 -29.15 -32.59
N GLU A 35 -42.89 -30.30 -32.70
CA GLU A 35 -42.34 -31.03 -31.55
C GLU A 35 -41.33 -30.18 -30.76
N GLN A 36 -40.39 -29.54 -31.46
CA GLN A 36 -39.39 -28.66 -30.84
C GLN A 36 -40.03 -27.42 -30.20
N LEU A 37 -41.03 -26.80 -30.84
CA LEU A 37 -41.76 -25.66 -30.28
C LEU A 37 -42.57 -26.06 -29.04
N ALA A 38 -43.23 -27.23 -29.05
CA ALA A 38 -43.98 -27.75 -27.91
C ALA A 38 -43.06 -28.01 -26.71
N LYS A 39 -41.91 -28.67 -26.92
CA LYS A 39 -40.90 -28.89 -25.85
C LYS A 39 -40.31 -27.59 -25.32
N THR A 40 -40.13 -26.57 -26.18
CA THR A 40 -39.68 -25.22 -25.78
C THR A 40 -40.72 -24.54 -24.88
N ARG A 41 -41.98 -24.42 -25.34
CA ARG A 41 -43.07 -23.79 -24.55
C ARG A 41 -43.37 -24.52 -23.24
N ALA A 42 -43.13 -25.83 -23.15
CA ALA A 42 -43.34 -26.61 -21.93
C ALA A 42 -42.45 -26.17 -20.73
N VAL A 43 -41.31 -25.53 -20.99
CA VAL A 43 -40.35 -25.06 -19.95
C VAL A 43 -40.35 -23.54 -19.74
N GLU A 44 -41.06 -22.76 -20.57
CA GLU A 44 -41.26 -21.30 -20.38
C GLU A 44 -41.98 -20.93 -19.07
N LYS A 45 -42.49 -21.92 -18.33
CA LYS A 45 -43.15 -21.77 -17.02
C LYS A 45 -42.29 -20.93 -16.05
N PRO A 46 -42.90 -20.05 -15.22
CA PRO A 46 -42.18 -19.18 -14.28
C PRO A 46 -41.73 -19.87 -12.98
N ASN A 47 -42.26 -21.06 -12.67
CA ASN A 47 -41.86 -21.82 -11.47
C ASN A 47 -40.65 -22.72 -11.78
N ARG A 48 -39.53 -22.49 -11.07
CA ARG A 48 -38.27 -23.24 -11.18
C ARG A 48 -38.43 -24.74 -10.98
N ASP A 49 -39.19 -25.15 -9.97
CA ASP A 49 -39.35 -26.58 -9.62
C ASP A 49 -40.23 -27.29 -10.65
N ALA A 50 -41.28 -26.63 -11.14
CA ALA A 50 -42.12 -27.15 -12.23
C ALA A 50 -41.35 -27.24 -13.56
N ARG A 51 -40.44 -26.30 -13.83
CA ARG A 51 -39.51 -26.36 -14.98
C ARG A 51 -38.56 -27.53 -14.85
N LYS A 52 -37.93 -27.71 -13.68
CA LYS A 52 -37.05 -28.84 -13.36
C LYS A 52 -37.76 -30.18 -13.55
N GLN A 53 -38.93 -30.36 -12.94
CA GLN A 53 -39.73 -31.59 -13.05
C GLN A 53 -40.14 -31.89 -14.51
N THR A 54 -40.41 -30.86 -15.33
CA THR A 54 -40.72 -31.03 -16.75
C THR A 54 -39.53 -31.59 -17.55
N VAL A 55 -38.30 -31.17 -17.22
CA VAL A 55 -37.07 -31.64 -17.91
C VAL A 55 -36.57 -32.97 -17.38
N GLU A 56 -36.63 -33.20 -16.07
CA GLU A 56 -36.21 -34.49 -15.47
C GLU A 56 -37.11 -35.66 -15.90
N ALA A 57 -38.33 -35.39 -16.36
CA ALA A 57 -39.23 -36.38 -16.96
C ALA A 57 -38.89 -36.76 -18.42
N ASP A 58 -38.08 -35.98 -19.13
CA ASP A 58 -37.74 -36.18 -20.55
C ASP A 58 -36.28 -35.74 -20.86
N LEU A 59 -35.32 -36.21 -20.06
CA LEU A 59 -33.91 -35.79 -20.16
C LEU A 59 -33.31 -36.05 -21.55
N ASP A 60 -33.58 -37.21 -22.15
CA ASP A 60 -33.09 -37.52 -23.50
C ASP A 60 -33.81 -36.70 -24.59
N GLY A 61 -35.09 -36.35 -24.40
CA GLY A 61 -35.81 -35.45 -25.29
C GLY A 61 -35.32 -34.00 -25.24
N TYR A 62 -34.90 -33.50 -24.07
CA TYR A 62 -34.26 -32.19 -23.94
C TYR A 62 -32.79 -32.20 -24.38
N ARG A 63 -32.07 -33.33 -24.25
CA ARG A 63 -30.77 -33.54 -24.92
C ARG A 63 -30.90 -33.43 -26.44
N ALA A 64 -31.83 -34.20 -27.02
CA ALA A 64 -32.11 -34.21 -28.46
C ALA A 64 -32.50 -32.83 -28.99
N LEU A 65 -33.23 -32.04 -28.19
CA LEU A 65 -33.60 -30.66 -28.53
C LEU A 65 -32.38 -29.79 -28.88
N PHE A 66 -31.35 -29.80 -28.02
CA PHE A 66 -30.21 -28.86 -28.11
C PHE A 66 -28.96 -29.42 -28.82
N VAL A 67 -28.70 -30.73 -28.78
CA VAL A 67 -27.53 -31.34 -29.47
C VAL A 67 -27.91 -31.92 -30.84
N GLY A 68 -29.19 -32.27 -31.03
CA GLY A 68 -29.68 -33.01 -32.18
C GLY A 68 -29.41 -34.52 -32.06
N GLU A 69 -29.92 -35.28 -33.02
CA GLU A 69 -29.74 -36.73 -33.16
C GLU A 69 -29.52 -37.09 -34.64
N PRO A 70 -29.04 -38.30 -34.98
CA PRO A 70 -28.90 -38.72 -36.37
C PRO A 70 -30.23 -38.63 -37.15
N GLY A 71 -30.35 -37.63 -38.02
CA GLY A 71 -31.56 -37.34 -38.80
C GLY A 71 -32.56 -36.35 -38.15
N ARG A 72 -32.27 -35.81 -36.96
CA ARG A 72 -33.05 -34.75 -36.29
C ARG A 72 -32.12 -33.57 -35.93
N PRO A 73 -32.17 -32.43 -36.65
CA PRO A 73 -31.29 -31.29 -36.38
C PRO A 73 -31.62 -30.61 -35.04
N SER A 74 -30.61 -29.99 -34.42
CA SER A 74 -30.76 -29.20 -33.20
C SER A 74 -31.59 -27.93 -33.45
N VAL A 75 -32.32 -27.45 -32.44
CA VAL A 75 -32.97 -26.12 -32.49
C VAL A 75 -31.96 -24.97 -32.65
N LEU A 76 -30.69 -25.20 -32.30
CA LEU A 76 -29.59 -24.24 -32.43
C LEU A 76 -29.03 -24.16 -33.87
N GLU A 77 -29.41 -25.08 -34.76
CA GLU A 77 -29.09 -24.99 -36.21
C GLU A 77 -29.99 -23.97 -36.94
N SER A 78 -30.98 -23.37 -36.25
CA SER A 78 -31.89 -22.38 -36.83
C SER A 78 -31.16 -21.09 -37.25
N SER A 79 -31.26 -20.70 -38.53
CA SER A 79 -30.57 -19.50 -39.06
C SER A 79 -31.09 -18.15 -38.54
N ASN A 80 -32.04 -18.14 -37.60
CA ASN A 80 -32.80 -16.95 -37.19
C ASN A 80 -32.25 -16.40 -35.85
N LYS A 81 -31.41 -15.34 -35.92
CA LYS A 81 -30.66 -14.81 -34.78
C LYS A 81 -31.48 -14.58 -33.49
N PRO A 82 -32.66 -13.91 -33.51
CA PRO A 82 -33.56 -13.83 -32.34
C PRO A 82 -33.94 -15.16 -31.68
N ILE A 83 -34.13 -16.22 -32.48
CA ILE A 83 -34.53 -17.54 -32.00
C ILE A 83 -33.33 -18.22 -31.32
N VAL A 84 -32.16 -18.21 -31.96
CA VAL A 84 -30.91 -18.72 -31.36
C VAL A 84 -30.59 -18.01 -30.04
N GLN A 85 -30.71 -16.68 -29.99
CA GLN A 85 -30.51 -15.90 -28.76
C GLN A 85 -31.41 -16.38 -27.62
N TYR A 86 -32.71 -16.60 -27.88
CA TYR A 86 -33.64 -17.08 -26.86
C TYR A 86 -33.36 -18.52 -26.44
N LEU A 87 -33.05 -19.40 -27.38
CA LEU A 87 -32.74 -20.81 -27.10
C LEU A 87 -31.44 -20.97 -26.28
N LEU A 88 -30.45 -20.10 -26.48
CA LEU A 88 -29.24 -20.06 -25.63
C LEU A 88 -29.56 -19.57 -24.21
N VAL A 89 -30.40 -18.53 -24.04
CA VAL A 89 -30.85 -18.10 -22.71
C VAL A 89 -31.66 -19.22 -22.02
N LEU A 90 -32.54 -19.91 -22.75
CA LEU A 90 -33.30 -21.04 -22.21
C LEU A 90 -32.37 -22.21 -21.82
N LEU A 91 -31.36 -22.53 -22.63
CA LEU A 91 -30.40 -23.58 -22.30
C LEU A 91 -29.58 -23.24 -21.04
N SER A 92 -29.16 -21.97 -20.87
CA SER A 92 -28.56 -21.50 -19.62
C SER A 92 -29.51 -21.70 -18.42
N ASP A 93 -30.74 -21.19 -18.52
CA ASP A 93 -31.79 -21.35 -17.51
C ASP A 93 -32.01 -22.82 -17.13
N LEU A 94 -31.91 -23.75 -18.08
CA LEU A 94 -32.08 -25.18 -17.84
C LEU A 94 -30.85 -25.82 -17.19
N LEU A 95 -29.63 -25.47 -17.57
CA LEU A 95 -28.41 -25.95 -16.91
C LEU A 95 -28.38 -25.50 -15.43
N ASP A 96 -28.74 -24.24 -15.16
CA ASP A 96 -28.78 -23.66 -13.82
C ASP A 96 -29.91 -24.22 -12.94
N CYS A 97 -30.98 -24.77 -13.54
CA CYS A 97 -32.11 -25.37 -12.82
C CYS A 97 -32.03 -26.90 -12.72
N VAL A 98 -31.33 -27.57 -13.64
CA VAL A 98 -31.37 -29.02 -13.84
C VAL A 98 -29.95 -29.58 -14.03
N PRO A 99 -29.16 -29.75 -12.95
CA PRO A 99 -27.78 -30.23 -13.05
C PRO A 99 -27.66 -31.61 -13.73
N THR A 100 -28.71 -32.44 -13.66
CA THR A 100 -28.83 -33.72 -14.36
C THR A 100 -28.82 -33.60 -15.89
N LEU A 101 -29.35 -32.49 -16.45
CA LEU A 101 -29.30 -32.21 -17.89
C LEU A 101 -27.86 -32.02 -18.38
N SER A 102 -27.00 -31.36 -17.60
CA SER A 102 -25.60 -31.12 -17.98
C SER A 102 -24.86 -32.42 -18.32
N LYS A 103 -25.16 -33.52 -17.61
CA LYS A 103 -24.57 -34.85 -17.86
C LYS A 103 -25.29 -35.61 -18.96
N ALA A 104 -26.61 -35.46 -19.09
CA ALA A 104 -27.38 -36.06 -20.18
C ALA A 104 -26.94 -35.56 -21.58
N LEU A 105 -26.41 -34.34 -21.67
CA LEU A 105 -25.89 -33.74 -22.90
C LEU A 105 -24.61 -34.40 -23.44
N PHE A 106 -23.84 -35.14 -22.63
CA PHE A 106 -22.66 -35.91 -23.06
C PHE A 106 -22.95 -37.39 -23.36
N LYS A 107 -24.18 -37.85 -23.12
CA LYS A 107 -24.50 -39.28 -22.96
C LYS A 107 -24.26 -40.12 -24.22
N ASP A 108 -24.58 -39.60 -25.40
CA ASP A 108 -24.58 -40.34 -26.68
C ASP A 108 -24.01 -39.53 -27.87
N SER A 109 -23.52 -38.31 -27.66
CA SER A 109 -23.15 -37.39 -28.75
C SER A 109 -22.14 -36.32 -28.31
N ASP A 110 -21.53 -35.63 -29.29
CA ASP A 110 -20.65 -34.47 -29.08
C ASP A 110 -21.49 -33.19 -28.85
N PRO A 111 -21.60 -32.67 -27.61
CA PRO A 111 -22.44 -31.50 -27.32
C PRO A 111 -21.85 -30.21 -27.92
N TYR A 112 -20.55 -30.20 -28.22
CA TYR A 112 -19.84 -29.02 -28.72
C TYR A 112 -20.06 -28.79 -30.21
N ARG A 113 -20.51 -29.83 -30.94
CA ARG A 113 -20.74 -29.80 -32.40
C ARG A 113 -21.55 -28.61 -32.88
N GLN A 114 -22.63 -28.27 -32.17
CA GLN A 114 -23.56 -27.20 -32.55
C GLN A 114 -23.23 -25.86 -31.87
N LEU A 115 -22.58 -25.89 -30.71
CA LEU A 115 -22.28 -24.70 -29.91
C LEU A 115 -21.00 -24.00 -30.36
N LEU A 116 -19.89 -24.71 -30.60
CA LEU A 116 -18.62 -24.07 -31.00
C LEU A 116 -18.72 -23.24 -32.29
N PRO A 117 -19.48 -23.62 -33.34
CA PRO A 117 -19.68 -22.77 -34.50
C PRO A 117 -20.36 -21.43 -34.20
N LEU A 118 -21.14 -21.31 -33.12
CA LEU A 118 -21.82 -20.05 -32.75
C LEU A 118 -20.84 -19.04 -32.13
N LEU A 119 -19.77 -19.47 -31.45
CA LEU A 119 -18.69 -18.58 -31.01
C LEU A 119 -17.99 -17.89 -32.19
N ALA A 120 -17.82 -18.61 -33.30
CA ALA A 120 -17.13 -18.12 -34.50
C ALA A 120 -17.94 -17.11 -35.32
N GLN A 121 -19.21 -16.86 -35.00
CA GLN A 121 -20.07 -15.90 -35.73
C GLN A 121 -19.90 -14.44 -35.27
N SER A 122 -18.92 -14.17 -34.41
CA SER A 122 -18.68 -12.86 -33.79
C SER A 122 -18.40 -11.74 -34.80
N SER A 123 -19.22 -10.70 -34.77
CA SER A 123 -18.94 -9.39 -35.40
C SER A 123 -18.21 -8.42 -34.43
N GLY A 124 -17.93 -8.85 -33.20
CA GLY A 124 -17.40 -8.03 -32.11
C GLY A 124 -17.73 -8.63 -30.73
N PRO A 125 -17.03 -8.21 -29.66
CA PRO A 125 -17.17 -8.82 -28.32
C PRO A 125 -18.55 -8.59 -27.66
N GLU A 126 -19.36 -7.68 -28.19
CA GLU A 126 -20.72 -7.41 -27.69
C GLU A 126 -21.83 -8.24 -28.36
N ASP A 127 -21.51 -9.11 -29.34
CA ASP A 127 -22.56 -9.91 -30.02
C ASP A 127 -23.19 -10.91 -29.05
N PRO A 128 -24.51 -10.85 -28.80
CA PRO A 128 -25.18 -11.73 -27.84
C PRO A 128 -25.08 -13.22 -28.16
N ILE A 129 -24.88 -13.63 -29.42
CA ILE A 129 -24.84 -15.06 -29.77
C ILE A 129 -23.54 -15.71 -29.25
N PRO A 130 -22.33 -15.23 -29.61
CA PRO A 130 -21.09 -15.70 -28.98
C PRO A 130 -21.09 -15.59 -27.44
N LEU A 131 -21.58 -14.46 -26.89
CA LEU A 131 -21.54 -14.22 -25.44
C LEU A 131 -22.43 -15.18 -24.64
N LEU A 132 -23.64 -15.48 -25.14
CA LEU A 132 -24.51 -16.49 -24.52
C LEU A 132 -24.00 -17.91 -24.78
N THR A 133 -23.29 -18.13 -25.90
CA THR A 133 -22.70 -19.43 -26.22
C THR A 133 -21.53 -19.77 -25.31
N SER A 134 -20.65 -18.81 -24.96
CA SER A 134 -19.56 -19.06 -24.00
C SER A 134 -20.14 -19.42 -22.63
N HIS A 135 -21.12 -18.66 -22.16
CA HIS A 135 -21.79 -18.91 -20.89
C HIS A 135 -22.42 -20.31 -20.81
N VAL A 136 -23.17 -20.70 -21.84
CA VAL A 136 -23.75 -22.06 -21.94
C VAL A 136 -22.68 -23.14 -21.94
N LEU A 137 -21.59 -22.96 -22.69
CA LEU A 137 -20.48 -23.92 -22.77
C LEU A 137 -19.74 -24.06 -21.44
N VAL A 138 -19.50 -22.94 -20.75
CA VAL A 138 -18.86 -22.88 -19.43
C VAL A 138 -19.72 -23.58 -18.38
N ASN A 139 -21.02 -23.27 -18.29
CA ASN A 139 -21.94 -23.90 -17.34
C ASN A 139 -22.13 -25.39 -17.65
N LEU A 140 -22.09 -25.81 -18.93
CA LEU A 140 -22.14 -27.21 -19.34
C LEU A 140 -20.91 -28.00 -18.83
N ILE A 141 -19.70 -27.47 -19.05
CA ILE A 141 -18.45 -28.13 -18.61
C ILE A 141 -18.37 -28.15 -17.08
N ALA A 142 -18.67 -27.04 -16.40
CA ALA A 142 -18.60 -26.97 -14.94
C ALA A 142 -19.70 -27.77 -14.22
N GLY A 143 -20.92 -27.82 -14.78
CA GLY A 143 -22.05 -28.58 -14.23
C GLY A 143 -21.88 -30.09 -14.38
N SER A 144 -21.34 -30.54 -15.51
CA SER A 144 -20.98 -31.95 -15.72
C SER A 144 -19.71 -32.36 -14.93
N ARG A 145 -18.78 -31.40 -14.75
CA ARG A 145 -17.37 -31.59 -14.36
C ARG A 145 -16.59 -32.47 -15.34
N ASP A 146 -16.82 -32.29 -16.64
CA ASP A 146 -16.14 -33.08 -17.65
C ASP A 146 -14.68 -32.66 -17.86
N GLU A 147 -13.79 -33.66 -17.89
CA GLU A 147 -12.36 -33.55 -18.22
C GLU A 147 -11.98 -34.60 -19.30
N SER A 148 -12.86 -34.83 -20.27
CA SER A 148 -12.60 -35.71 -21.42
C SER A 148 -11.67 -35.06 -22.45
N ASP A 149 -11.01 -35.88 -23.28
CA ASP A 149 -10.17 -35.38 -24.38
C ASP A 149 -10.96 -34.52 -25.38
N LEU A 150 -12.24 -34.81 -25.59
CA LEU A 150 -13.13 -33.98 -26.41
C LEU A 150 -13.23 -32.56 -25.83
N THR A 151 -13.45 -32.44 -24.52
CA THR A 151 -13.52 -31.15 -23.85
C THR A 151 -12.17 -30.43 -23.84
N LEU A 152 -11.10 -31.12 -23.46
CA LEU A 152 -9.77 -30.52 -23.26
C LEU A 152 -9.09 -30.13 -24.58
N GLN A 153 -9.21 -30.93 -25.63
CA GLN A 153 -8.50 -30.71 -26.90
C GLN A 153 -9.33 -29.93 -27.93
N LYS A 154 -10.66 -30.01 -27.91
CA LYS A 154 -11.54 -29.38 -28.92
C LYS A 154 -12.33 -28.18 -28.39
N ALA A 155 -12.94 -28.28 -27.20
CA ALA A 155 -13.84 -27.25 -26.70
C ALA A 155 -13.11 -26.15 -25.91
N LEU A 156 -12.37 -26.55 -24.87
CA LEU A 156 -11.73 -25.66 -23.92
C LEU A 156 -10.75 -24.66 -24.56
N PRO A 157 -9.93 -25.00 -25.58
CA PRO A 157 -9.05 -24.02 -26.22
C PRO A 157 -9.83 -22.91 -26.93
N VAL A 158 -10.87 -23.29 -27.71
CA VAL A 158 -11.72 -22.34 -28.44
C VAL A 158 -12.49 -21.42 -27.49
N ILE A 159 -12.99 -21.97 -26.38
CA ILE A 159 -13.64 -21.19 -25.32
C ILE A 159 -12.63 -20.21 -24.69
N LEU A 160 -11.43 -20.66 -24.32
CA LEU A 160 -10.43 -19.81 -23.67
C LEU A 160 -9.93 -18.68 -24.58
N SER A 161 -9.71 -18.92 -25.88
CA SER A 161 -9.40 -17.84 -26.83
C SER A 161 -10.56 -16.86 -27.00
N TYR A 162 -11.83 -17.30 -26.95
CA TYR A 162 -12.97 -16.37 -26.97
C TYR A 162 -13.04 -15.53 -25.68
N LEU A 163 -12.92 -16.14 -24.50
CA LEU A 163 -12.86 -15.43 -23.21
C LEU A 163 -11.65 -14.50 -23.12
N SER A 164 -10.56 -14.82 -23.81
CA SER A 164 -9.42 -13.91 -23.99
C SER A 164 -9.83 -12.62 -24.71
N THR A 165 -10.75 -12.65 -25.68
CA THR A 165 -11.26 -11.42 -26.32
C THR A 165 -12.10 -10.57 -25.35
N LEU A 166 -12.93 -11.20 -24.51
CA LEU A 166 -13.72 -10.50 -23.50
C LEU A 166 -12.83 -9.86 -22.42
N THR A 167 -11.85 -10.59 -21.90
CA THR A 167 -10.91 -10.08 -20.88
C THR A 167 -9.94 -9.02 -21.42
N LYS A 168 -9.72 -8.96 -22.74
CA LYS A 168 -9.02 -7.87 -23.45
C LYS A 168 -9.92 -6.66 -23.79
N SER A 169 -11.23 -6.72 -23.53
CA SER A 169 -12.17 -5.63 -23.82
C SER A 169 -11.88 -4.36 -23.00
N SER A 170 -12.26 -3.20 -23.54
CA SER A 170 -12.30 -1.93 -22.81
C SER A 170 -13.59 -1.75 -21.99
N ASP A 171 -14.62 -2.56 -22.22
CA ASP A 171 -15.83 -2.57 -21.39
C ASP A 171 -15.62 -3.43 -20.14
N ALA A 172 -15.83 -2.83 -18.97
CA ALA A 172 -15.60 -3.49 -17.68
C ALA A 172 -16.62 -4.59 -17.37
N GLY A 173 -17.83 -4.57 -17.97
CA GLY A 173 -18.84 -5.61 -17.80
C GLY A 173 -18.49 -6.87 -18.59
N LEU A 174 -18.09 -6.72 -19.86
CA LEU A 174 -17.59 -7.82 -20.69
C LEU A 174 -16.27 -8.39 -20.14
N GLN A 175 -15.39 -7.53 -19.63
CA GLN A 175 -14.16 -7.95 -18.96
C GLN A 175 -14.47 -8.76 -17.68
N ASP A 176 -15.43 -8.36 -16.87
CA ASP A 176 -15.85 -9.14 -15.67
C ASP A 176 -16.49 -10.49 -16.04
N ILE A 177 -17.36 -10.53 -17.07
CA ILE A 177 -17.93 -11.79 -17.59
C ILE A 177 -16.81 -12.78 -17.95
N GLY A 178 -15.82 -12.35 -18.74
CA GLY A 178 -14.73 -13.22 -19.16
C GLY A 178 -13.91 -13.80 -18.00
N VAL A 179 -13.73 -13.03 -16.92
CA VAL A 179 -13.00 -13.48 -15.72
C VAL A 179 -13.86 -14.41 -14.85
N GLN A 180 -15.15 -14.14 -14.69
CA GLN A 180 -16.07 -15.06 -13.98
C GLN A 180 -16.20 -16.40 -14.72
N GLU A 181 -16.23 -16.39 -16.06
CA GLU A 181 -16.29 -17.61 -16.88
C GLU A 181 -14.97 -18.40 -16.83
N TYR A 182 -13.81 -17.75 -16.79
CA TYR A 182 -12.54 -18.42 -16.43
C TYR A 182 -12.63 -19.11 -15.06
N SER A 183 -13.05 -18.39 -14.01
CA SER A 183 -13.14 -18.95 -12.65
C SER A 183 -14.04 -20.18 -12.60
N THR A 184 -15.11 -20.20 -13.41
CA THR A 184 -16.08 -21.28 -13.49
C THR A 184 -15.54 -22.56 -14.14
N VAL A 185 -14.64 -22.47 -15.15
CA VAL A 185 -14.02 -23.66 -15.78
C VAL A 185 -12.79 -24.22 -15.04
N LEU A 186 -12.15 -23.44 -14.15
CA LEU A 186 -10.92 -23.82 -13.44
C LEU A 186 -11.15 -24.68 -12.19
N PHE A 187 -12.13 -25.60 -12.25
CA PHE A 187 -12.46 -26.52 -11.16
C PHE A 187 -11.49 -27.71 -11.04
N GLY A 188 -10.94 -28.18 -12.16
CA GLY A 188 -10.07 -29.37 -12.24
C GLY A 188 -8.61 -29.04 -12.53
N SER A 189 -7.71 -29.99 -12.25
CA SER A 189 -6.28 -29.81 -12.54
C SER A 189 -6.04 -29.72 -14.04
N LYS A 190 -6.64 -30.60 -14.86
CA LYS A 190 -6.42 -30.61 -16.32
C LYS A 190 -6.90 -29.33 -16.99
N SER A 191 -8.00 -28.73 -16.51
CA SER A 191 -8.47 -27.44 -17.05
C SER A 191 -7.55 -26.28 -16.65
N ARG A 192 -6.90 -26.34 -15.50
CA ARG A 192 -5.81 -25.41 -15.12
C ARG A 192 -4.55 -25.62 -15.96
N SER A 193 -4.14 -26.86 -16.23
CA SER A 193 -3.00 -27.14 -17.14
C SER A 193 -3.26 -26.61 -18.55
N GLN A 194 -4.47 -26.81 -19.11
CA GLN A 194 -4.83 -26.30 -20.44
C GLN A 194 -4.98 -24.76 -20.47
N PHE A 195 -5.39 -24.14 -19.36
CA PHE A 195 -5.37 -22.69 -19.19
C PHE A 195 -3.95 -22.13 -19.17
N TRP A 196 -3.02 -22.83 -18.51
CA TRP A 196 -1.61 -22.47 -18.43
C TRP A 196 -0.84 -22.66 -19.75
N ALA A 197 -1.16 -23.73 -20.50
CA ALA A 197 -0.64 -23.94 -21.85
C ALA A 197 -0.89 -22.74 -22.78
N GLN A 198 -1.98 -21.99 -22.54
CA GLN A 198 -2.40 -20.81 -23.30
C GLN A 198 -2.11 -19.48 -22.58
N ARG A 199 -1.15 -19.43 -21.63
CA ARG A 199 -0.84 -18.27 -20.77
C ARG A 199 -0.60 -16.93 -21.48
N SER A 200 -0.16 -16.95 -22.74
CA SER A 200 -0.06 -15.77 -23.62
C SER A 200 -1.41 -15.11 -23.94
N GLU A 201 -2.49 -15.88 -23.96
CA GLU A 201 -3.87 -15.42 -24.17
C GLU A 201 -4.68 -15.37 -22.87
N THR A 202 -4.49 -16.32 -21.95
CA THR A 202 -5.32 -16.45 -20.74
C THR A 202 -4.80 -15.59 -19.58
N VAL A 203 -3.52 -15.75 -19.22
CA VAL A 203 -2.90 -15.11 -18.04
C VAL A 203 -2.43 -13.69 -18.35
N ALA A 204 -1.89 -13.42 -19.54
CA ALA A 204 -1.35 -12.11 -19.87
C ALA A 204 -2.37 -10.93 -19.73
N PRO A 205 -3.65 -11.06 -20.13
CA PRO A 205 -4.67 -10.03 -19.85
C PRO A 205 -4.92 -9.83 -18.35
N LEU A 206 -4.99 -10.92 -17.58
CA LEU A 206 -5.20 -10.87 -16.12
C LEU A 206 -4.05 -10.12 -15.42
N ILE A 207 -2.81 -10.39 -15.81
CA ILE A 207 -1.63 -9.67 -15.31
C ILE A 207 -1.69 -8.17 -15.69
N ASN A 208 -2.21 -7.82 -16.86
CA ASN A 208 -2.40 -6.40 -17.23
C ASN A 208 -3.49 -5.72 -16.37
N ILE A 209 -4.60 -6.40 -16.05
CA ILE A 209 -5.62 -5.89 -15.10
C ILE A 209 -5.02 -5.72 -13.71
N LEU A 210 -4.24 -6.69 -13.23
CA LEU A 210 -3.53 -6.63 -11.95
C LEU A 210 -2.49 -5.49 -11.91
N ARG A 211 -1.79 -5.22 -13.02
CA ARG A 211 -0.87 -4.07 -13.17
C ARG A 211 -1.61 -2.73 -13.17
N ALA A 212 -2.73 -2.63 -13.87
CA ALA A 212 -3.57 -1.44 -13.83
C ALA A 212 -4.07 -1.16 -12.40
N ALA A 213 -4.58 -2.19 -11.70
CA ALA A 213 -4.97 -2.10 -10.29
C ALA A 213 -3.80 -1.68 -9.38
N ALA A 214 -2.61 -2.22 -9.60
CA ALA A 214 -1.39 -1.82 -8.90
C ALA A 214 -0.92 -0.38 -9.21
N GLY A 215 -1.48 0.27 -10.23
CA GLY A 215 -1.16 1.64 -10.65
C GLY A 215 -0.06 1.76 -11.71
N SER A 216 0.25 0.67 -12.43
CA SER A 216 1.31 0.63 -13.46
C SER A 216 0.72 0.70 -14.88
N SER A 217 1.28 1.55 -15.74
CA SER A 217 0.94 1.62 -17.16
C SER A 217 1.63 0.50 -17.96
N ASN A 218 0.93 -0.02 -18.99
CA ASN A 218 1.42 -1.13 -19.83
C ASN A 218 2.77 -0.83 -20.50
N GLY A 219 3.78 -1.66 -20.20
CA GLY A 219 5.06 -1.68 -20.89
C GLY A 219 6.25 -1.91 -19.96
N ASP A 220 6.33 -1.14 -18.87
CA ASP A 220 7.54 -1.02 -18.09
C ASP A 220 7.60 -1.92 -16.86
N ALA A 221 8.36 -3.02 -16.92
CA ALA A 221 8.72 -3.80 -15.73
C ALA A 221 9.51 -2.96 -14.70
N ASN A 222 10.27 -1.96 -15.15
CA ASN A 222 10.93 -0.97 -14.28
C ASN A 222 10.01 0.18 -13.82
N GLY A 223 8.84 0.37 -14.46
CA GLY A 223 7.88 1.41 -14.09
C GLY A 223 7.23 1.19 -12.71
N ILE A 224 7.30 -0.05 -12.21
CA ILE A 224 6.74 -0.53 -10.94
C ILE A 224 7.28 0.24 -9.71
N ARG A 225 8.32 1.08 -9.85
CA ARG A 225 8.87 1.92 -8.77
C ARG A 225 8.41 3.39 -8.77
N SER A 226 7.69 3.88 -9.79
CA SER A 226 7.23 5.28 -9.87
C SER A 226 5.73 5.44 -9.60
N GLY A 227 5.29 5.13 -8.38
CA GLY A 227 3.89 5.20 -7.92
C GLY A 227 3.29 6.61 -7.76
N SER A 228 3.41 7.45 -8.79
CA SER A 228 2.80 8.80 -8.83
C SER A 228 1.39 8.73 -9.43
N MET A 229 0.40 8.39 -8.59
CA MET A 229 -1.02 8.34 -8.97
C MET A 229 -1.54 9.72 -9.44
N ARG A 230 -1.48 10.01 -10.74
CA ARG A 230 -2.14 11.16 -11.38
C ARG A 230 -3.63 10.91 -11.59
N GLY A 231 -4.34 10.71 -10.50
CA GLY A 231 -5.79 10.50 -10.46
C GLY A 231 -6.19 9.99 -9.07
N GLY A 232 -7.20 10.60 -8.46
CA GLY A 232 -7.79 10.04 -7.25
C GLY A 232 -8.68 8.85 -7.60
N PRO A 233 -8.73 7.79 -6.77
CA PRO A 233 -9.62 6.67 -7.03
C PRO A 233 -11.09 7.12 -7.01
N VAL A 234 -11.86 6.68 -8.00
CA VAL A 234 -13.32 6.82 -8.01
C VAL A 234 -13.91 5.86 -6.97
N GLU A 235 -15.04 6.22 -6.36
CA GLU A 235 -15.68 5.46 -5.28
C GLU A 235 -16.07 4.04 -5.76
N GLY A 236 -15.29 3.02 -5.35
CA GLY A 236 -15.41 1.62 -5.81
C GLY A 236 -14.25 1.10 -6.68
N SER A 237 -13.33 1.97 -7.11
CA SER A 237 -12.14 1.64 -7.92
C SER A 237 -10.87 1.58 -7.07
N ILE A 238 -9.97 0.67 -7.45
CA ILE A 238 -8.55 0.67 -7.07
C ILE A 238 -7.77 1.49 -8.13
N GLY A 239 -6.43 1.47 -8.11
CA GLY A 239 -5.58 2.13 -9.09
C GLY A 239 -5.92 1.81 -10.55
N GLY A 240 -5.51 2.68 -11.46
CA GLY A 240 -5.70 2.50 -12.91
C GLY A 240 -7.14 2.47 -13.42
N GLY A 241 -8.16 2.64 -12.56
CA GLY A 241 -9.57 2.55 -12.92
C GLY A 241 -10.19 1.14 -12.78
N VAL A 242 -9.48 0.19 -12.18
CA VAL A 242 -9.97 -1.18 -12.01
C VAL A 242 -10.97 -1.25 -10.85
N GLY A 243 -12.19 -1.68 -11.14
CA GLY A 243 -13.24 -1.90 -10.13
C GLY A 243 -12.89 -3.03 -9.15
N LEU A 244 -13.24 -2.86 -7.88
CA LEU A 244 -12.89 -3.80 -6.80
C LEU A 244 -13.45 -5.22 -7.02
N GLN A 245 -14.63 -5.35 -7.64
CA GLN A 245 -15.25 -6.64 -7.96
C GLN A 245 -14.47 -7.41 -9.03
N LEU A 246 -14.11 -6.74 -10.13
CA LEU A 246 -13.25 -7.29 -11.17
C LEU A 246 -11.89 -7.73 -10.60
N LEU A 247 -11.26 -6.91 -9.74
CA LEU A 247 -10.02 -7.31 -9.09
C LEU A 247 -10.19 -8.59 -8.25
N TYR A 248 -11.28 -8.70 -7.49
CA TYR A 248 -11.58 -9.92 -6.71
C TYR A 248 -11.74 -11.15 -7.61
N HIS A 249 -12.45 -11.05 -8.75
CA HIS A 249 -12.56 -12.17 -9.68
C HIS A 249 -11.22 -12.54 -10.35
N VAL A 250 -10.39 -11.55 -10.70
CA VAL A 250 -9.06 -11.82 -11.29
C VAL A 250 -8.14 -12.51 -10.28
N LEU A 251 -8.16 -12.07 -9.02
CA LEU A 251 -7.43 -12.72 -7.93
C LEU A 251 -7.95 -14.14 -7.66
N LEU A 252 -9.26 -14.40 -7.84
CA LEU A 252 -9.85 -15.73 -7.66
C LEU A 252 -9.37 -16.71 -8.73
N VAL A 253 -9.31 -16.28 -9.99
CA VAL A 253 -8.74 -17.06 -11.11
C VAL A 253 -7.27 -17.40 -10.87
N MET A 254 -6.46 -16.44 -10.43
CA MET A 254 -5.05 -16.67 -10.14
C MET A 254 -4.83 -17.54 -8.89
N TRP A 255 -5.69 -17.42 -7.87
CA TRP A 255 -5.69 -18.33 -6.73
C TRP A 255 -6.05 -19.77 -7.13
N GLN A 256 -7.03 -19.96 -8.02
CA GLN A 256 -7.33 -21.28 -8.58
C GLN A 256 -6.12 -21.84 -9.34
N LEU A 257 -5.44 -21.05 -10.16
CA LEU A 257 -4.22 -21.47 -10.87
C LEU A 257 -3.08 -21.86 -9.91
N SER A 258 -2.98 -21.20 -8.75
CA SER A 258 -1.93 -21.48 -7.76
C SER A 258 -1.97 -22.87 -7.12
N PHE A 259 -3.04 -23.66 -7.31
CA PHE A 259 -3.06 -25.05 -6.87
C PHE A 259 -2.12 -25.96 -7.68
N GLU A 260 -1.69 -25.55 -8.88
CA GLU A 260 -0.67 -26.24 -9.68
C GLU A 260 0.73 -25.60 -9.49
N ALA A 261 1.01 -25.05 -8.29
CA ALA A 261 2.20 -24.23 -8.01
C ALA A 261 3.56 -24.87 -8.35
N GLU A 262 3.66 -26.20 -8.33
CA GLU A 262 4.88 -26.94 -8.68
C GLU A 262 5.24 -26.78 -10.18
N ASP A 263 4.23 -26.80 -11.07
CA ASP A 263 4.41 -26.64 -12.52
C ASP A 263 4.46 -25.17 -12.97
N VAL A 264 3.70 -24.28 -12.31
CA VAL A 264 3.51 -22.89 -12.77
C VAL A 264 4.30 -21.85 -11.98
N GLY A 265 4.81 -22.21 -10.80
CA GLY A 265 5.30 -21.23 -9.83
C GLY A 265 6.59 -20.52 -10.25
N CYS A 266 7.56 -21.26 -10.81
CA CYS A 266 8.78 -20.67 -11.33
C CYS A 266 8.48 -19.80 -12.58
N ASP A 267 7.88 -20.34 -13.65
CA ASP A 267 7.49 -19.60 -14.87
C ASP A 267 6.68 -18.30 -14.62
N LEU A 268 5.93 -18.18 -13.51
CA LEU A 268 5.17 -16.97 -13.14
C LEU A 268 6.05 -15.82 -12.60
N ASP A 269 7.26 -16.11 -12.11
CA ASP A 269 8.20 -15.13 -11.56
C ASP A 269 9.57 -15.13 -12.28
N ASP A 270 9.81 -16.12 -13.15
CA ASP A 270 11.14 -16.44 -13.66
C ASP A 270 11.73 -15.42 -14.63
N TYR A 271 13.05 -15.23 -14.52
CA TYR A 271 13.86 -14.40 -15.39
C TYR A 271 14.62 -15.25 -16.43
N VAL A 272 13.95 -16.23 -17.04
CA VAL A 272 14.56 -17.11 -18.05
C VAL A 272 14.75 -16.36 -19.36
N SER A 273 15.97 -16.46 -19.90
CA SER A 273 16.55 -15.47 -20.81
C SER A 273 16.15 -15.57 -22.29
N ASP A 274 14.92 -15.98 -22.62
CA ASP A 274 14.46 -16.13 -24.01
C ASP A 274 13.50 -15.01 -24.48
N SER A 275 14.09 -13.82 -24.58
CA SER A 275 13.83 -12.67 -25.48
C SER A 275 12.41 -12.15 -25.82
N PHE A 276 11.30 -12.85 -25.54
CA PHE A 276 9.97 -12.48 -26.08
C PHE A 276 8.78 -12.69 -25.15
N LEU A 277 8.85 -13.63 -24.19
CA LEU A 277 7.82 -13.74 -23.16
C LEU A 277 8.08 -12.70 -22.08
N ARG A 278 7.10 -11.80 -21.89
CA ARG A 278 7.24 -10.64 -21.00
C ARG A 278 7.20 -11.11 -19.55
N GLU A 279 8.25 -10.76 -18.81
CA GLU A 279 8.31 -10.77 -17.34
C GLU A 279 6.92 -10.61 -16.70
N TYR A 280 6.44 -11.60 -15.95
CA TYR A 280 5.20 -11.47 -15.19
C TYR A 280 5.46 -10.88 -13.80
N ASN A 281 6.57 -11.27 -13.16
CA ASN A 281 7.05 -10.78 -11.85
C ASN A 281 5.95 -10.89 -10.77
N ILE A 282 5.31 -12.06 -10.69
CA ILE A 282 4.11 -12.30 -9.88
C ILE A 282 4.33 -11.98 -8.41
N ILE A 283 5.48 -12.33 -7.83
CA ILE A 283 5.76 -12.14 -6.39
C ILE A 283 5.88 -10.65 -6.09
N GLN A 284 6.55 -9.87 -6.96
CA GLN A 284 6.61 -8.41 -6.82
C GLN A 284 5.24 -7.75 -7.01
N LEU A 285 4.46 -8.19 -8.00
CA LEU A 285 3.13 -7.65 -8.30
C LEU A 285 2.13 -7.94 -7.16
N TYR A 286 2.12 -9.15 -6.62
CA TYR A 286 1.29 -9.53 -5.48
C TYR A 286 1.74 -8.80 -4.22
N THR A 287 3.05 -8.66 -3.99
CA THR A 287 3.60 -7.86 -2.88
C THR A 287 3.32 -6.34 -3.02
N GLN A 288 2.87 -5.86 -4.19
CA GLN A 288 2.35 -4.50 -4.38
C GLN A 288 0.83 -4.43 -4.19
N LEU A 289 0.07 -5.35 -4.76
CA LEU A 289 -1.39 -5.43 -4.55
C LEU A 289 -1.74 -5.68 -3.09
N LEU A 290 -0.95 -6.47 -2.38
CA LEU A 290 -1.09 -6.74 -0.94
C LEU A 290 -0.91 -5.48 -0.08
N LYS A 291 -0.07 -4.52 -0.51
CA LYS A 291 0.06 -3.19 0.13
C LYS A 291 -1.16 -2.29 -0.14
N LEU A 292 -1.76 -2.42 -1.32
CA LEU A 292 -2.86 -1.58 -1.82
C LEU A 292 -4.26 -2.14 -1.50
N SER A 293 -4.37 -3.42 -1.12
CA SER A 293 -5.63 -4.12 -0.87
C SER A 293 -6.47 -3.38 0.19
N PRO A 294 -7.62 -2.80 -0.19
CA PRO A 294 -8.48 -2.02 0.72
C PRO A 294 -9.52 -2.91 1.42
N LYS A 295 -9.57 -4.19 1.03
CA LYS A 295 -10.39 -5.23 1.62
C LYS A 295 -9.59 -6.51 1.64
N GLU A 296 -9.11 -6.89 2.80
CA GLU A 296 -9.70 -8.07 3.43
C GLU A 296 -10.02 -9.29 2.52
N LYS A 297 -11.19 -9.37 1.85
CA LYS A 297 -11.50 -10.45 0.88
C LYS A 297 -10.52 -10.57 -0.32
N THR A 298 -9.97 -9.46 -0.82
CA THR A 298 -8.88 -9.48 -1.82
C THR A 298 -7.53 -9.77 -1.17
N THR A 299 -7.30 -9.32 0.07
CA THR A 299 -6.13 -9.71 0.86
C THR A 299 -6.05 -11.23 1.01
N ARG A 300 -7.19 -11.91 1.22
CA ARG A 300 -7.29 -13.37 1.29
C ARG A 300 -6.67 -14.05 0.09
N LEU A 301 -7.26 -13.83 -1.08
CA LEU A 301 -6.82 -14.46 -2.33
C LEU A 301 -5.34 -14.15 -2.64
N ILE A 302 -4.85 -12.95 -2.31
CA ILE A 302 -3.45 -12.58 -2.51
C ILE A 302 -2.51 -13.38 -1.60
N VAL A 303 -2.82 -13.51 -0.30
CA VAL A 303 -1.99 -14.25 0.66
C VAL A 303 -2.06 -15.76 0.42
N SER A 304 -3.25 -16.34 0.21
CA SER A 304 -3.40 -17.77 -0.10
C SER A 304 -2.65 -18.14 -1.39
N THR A 305 -2.68 -17.26 -2.41
CA THR A 305 -1.90 -17.45 -3.66
C THR A 305 -0.39 -17.43 -3.40
N LEU A 306 0.10 -16.46 -2.61
CA LEU A 306 1.52 -16.39 -2.25
C LEU A 306 1.95 -17.61 -1.42
N TYR A 307 1.09 -18.09 -0.50
CA TYR A 307 1.36 -19.30 0.28
C TYR A 307 1.49 -20.54 -0.61
N ASN A 308 0.54 -20.76 -1.52
CA ASN A 308 0.60 -21.89 -2.46
C ASN A 308 1.88 -21.84 -3.33
N LEU A 309 2.22 -20.68 -3.88
CA LEU A 309 3.42 -20.51 -4.73
C LEU A 309 4.73 -20.74 -3.96
N LEU A 310 4.86 -20.15 -2.76
CA LEU A 310 6.09 -20.19 -1.97
C LEU A 310 6.27 -21.51 -1.19
N SER A 311 5.18 -22.17 -0.79
CA SER A 311 5.23 -23.47 -0.09
C SER A 311 5.79 -24.59 -0.96
N ALA A 312 5.45 -24.61 -2.26
CA ALA A 312 6.01 -25.53 -3.25
C ALA A 312 7.42 -25.13 -3.68
N ASN A 313 7.64 -23.86 -4.04
CA ASN A 313 8.87 -23.39 -4.68
C ASN A 313 9.89 -22.78 -3.69
N ARG A 314 10.12 -23.44 -2.55
CA ARG A 314 10.90 -22.86 -1.43
C ARG A 314 12.30 -22.40 -1.82
N SER A 315 13.02 -23.17 -2.64
CA SER A 315 14.41 -22.87 -3.01
C SER A 315 14.58 -21.73 -4.00
N SER A 316 13.61 -21.50 -4.89
CA SER A 316 13.65 -20.48 -5.95
C SER A 316 12.96 -19.18 -5.54
N LEU A 317 11.74 -19.26 -4.98
CA LEU A 317 10.89 -18.09 -4.78
C LEU A 317 11.00 -17.42 -3.40
N LEU A 318 11.39 -18.12 -2.32
CA LEU A 318 11.66 -17.47 -1.02
C LEU A 318 12.79 -16.41 -1.09
N PRO A 319 13.90 -16.61 -1.84
CA PRO A 319 14.85 -15.54 -2.15
C PRO A 319 14.20 -14.30 -2.77
N VAL A 320 13.32 -14.47 -3.77
CA VAL A 320 12.68 -13.35 -4.49
C VAL A 320 11.63 -12.66 -3.62
N ALA A 321 10.84 -13.42 -2.86
CA ALA A 321 9.88 -12.90 -1.89
C ALA A 321 10.55 -12.07 -0.78
N SER A 322 11.70 -12.52 -0.27
CA SER A 322 12.52 -11.74 0.67
C SER A 322 12.99 -10.43 0.04
N PHE A 323 13.52 -10.47 -1.19
CA PHE A 323 13.95 -9.27 -1.93
C PHE A 323 12.81 -8.29 -2.28
N ALA A 324 11.62 -8.81 -2.58
CA ALA A 324 10.38 -8.02 -2.75
C ALA A 324 9.89 -7.35 -1.44
N ARG A 325 10.53 -7.69 -0.31
CA ARG A 325 10.21 -7.29 1.07
C ARG A 325 8.88 -7.87 1.57
N LEU A 326 8.50 -9.05 1.08
CA LEU A 326 7.32 -9.77 1.56
C LEU A 326 7.37 -10.04 3.07
N PRO A 327 8.48 -10.48 3.72
CA PRO A 327 8.50 -10.72 5.17
C PRO A 327 8.02 -9.51 5.97
N SER A 328 8.56 -8.32 5.66
CA SER A 328 8.13 -7.08 6.31
C SER A 328 6.63 -6.80 6.08
N LEU A 329 6.12 -7.06 4.88
CA LEU A 329 4.71 -6.84 4.57
C LEU A 329 3.78 -7.84 5.26
N LEU A 330 4.22 -9.09 5.44
CA LEU A 330 3.48 -10.10 6.18
C LEU A 330 3.38 -9.70 7.65
N SER A 331 4.47 -9.26 8.29
CA SER A 331 4.41 -8.73 9.67
C SER A 331 3.45 -7.54 9.79
N ASN A 332 3.53 -6.58 8.86
CA ASN A 332 2.63 -5.42 8.80
C ASN A 332 1.14 -5.78 8.70
N ILE A 333 0.80 -6.84 7.95
CA ILE A 333 -0.59 -7.28 7.73
C ILE A 333 -1.03 -8.27 8.82
N THR A 334 -0.08 -9.00 9.41
CA THR A 334 -0.29 -9.77 10.64
C THR A 334 -0.63 -8.84 11.80
N SER A 335 -0.25 -7.56 11.74
CA SER A 335 -0.71 -6.50 12.64
C SER A 335 -1.83 -5.62 12.04
N ARG A 336 -2.89 -6.18 11.43
CA ARG A 336 -4.07 -5.41 10.92
C ARG A 336 -5.40 -5.76 11.62
N GLN A 337 -6.54 -6.01 10.95
CA GLN A 337 -7.83 -6.36 11.61
C GLN A 337 -8.86 -7.31 10.85
N LEU A 338 -8.60 -8.64 10.74
CA LEU A 338 -9.40 -9.82 10.22
C LEU A 338 -10.23 -10.62 11.23
N THR A 339 -11.50 -10.71 10.87
CA THR A 339 -12.52 -11.66 11.30
C THR A 339 -12.55 -12.98 10.52
N ASP A 340 -11.73 -13.18 9.49
CA ASP A 340 -11.73 -14.39 8.63
C ASP A 340 -10.75 -15.44 9.19
N PRO A 341 -11.16 -16.66 9.57
CA PRO A 341 -10.25 -17.62 10.20
C PRO A 341 -9.29 -18.28 9.22
N ASP A 342 -9.67 -18.43 7.95
CA ASP A 342 -8.86 -19.19 6.98
C ASP A 342 -7.65 -18.35 6.54
N LEU A 343 -7.85 -17.04 6.38
CA LEU A 343 -6.75 -16.11 6.12
C LEU A 343 -5.91 -15.81 7.38
N GLN A 344 -6.39 -16.10 8.60
CA GLN A 344 -5.52 -16.12 9.80
C GLN A 344 -4.47 -17.23 9.64
N GLU A 345 -4.92 -18.43 9.25
CA GLU A 345 -4.08 -19.62 9.07
C GLU A 345 -3.07 -19.46 7.91
N ASP A 346 -3.53 -19.04 6.73
CA ASP A 346 -2.65 -18.79 5.56
C ASP A 346 -1.58 -17.72 5.85
N LEU A 347 -1.96 -16.62 6.50
CA LEU A 347 -1.06 -15.49 6.79
C LEU A 347 0.03 -15.87 7.79
N GLN A 348 -0.34 -16.58 8.86
CA GLN A 348 0.61 -17.07 9.85
C GLN A 348 1.56 -18.11 9.23
N SER A 349 1.01 -19.08 8.48
CA SER A 349 1.78 -20.14 7.83
C SER A 349 2.79 -19.59 6.80
N LEU A 350 2.42 -18.53 6.08
CA LEU A 350 3.30 -17.85 5.13
C LEU A 350 4.37 -17.00 5.83
N LYS A 351 4.01 -16.32 6.92
CA LYS A 351 4.95 -15.54 7.75
C LYS A 351 6.04 -16.45 8.33
N ASP A 352 5.66 -17.54 8.99
CA ASP A 352 6.61 -18.39 9.69
C ASP A 352 7.58 -19.11 8.73
N MET A 353 7.14 -19.42 7.50
CA MET A 353 8.00 -19.90 6.42
C MET A 353 9.03 -18.86 5.95
N MET A 354 8.63 -17.58 5.86
CA MET A 354 9.57 -16.49 5.54
C MET A 354 10.55 -16.22 6.68
N ASP A 355 10.11 -16.37 7.93
CA ASP A 355 10.97 -16.17 9.11
C ASP A 355 11.96 -17.33 9.30
N GLU A 356 11.56 -18.59 9.08
CA GLU A 356 12.45 -19.76 9.00
C GLU A 356 13.55 -19.56 7.96
N TYR A 357 13.16 -19.12 6.76
CA TYR A 357 14.10 -18.81 5.68
C TYR A 357 15.01 -17.62 5.98
N THR A 358 14.57 -16.65 6.77
CA THR A 358 15.37 -15.45 7.11
C THR A 358 16.32 -15.70 8.28
N ALA A 359 15.89 -16.44 9.31
CA ALA A 359 16.71 -16.80 10.47
C ALA A 359 17.89 -17.72 10.12
N THR A 360 17.83 -18.41 8.99
CA THR A 360 18.90 -19.31 8.49
C THR A 360 19.91 -18.62 7.56
N LYS A 361 19.80 -17.30 7.32
CA LYS A 361 20.70 -16.55 6.43
C LYS A 361 21.80 -15.83 7.20
N THR A 362 23.04 -15.95 6.72
CA THR A 362 24.13 -15.05 7.12
C THR A 362 24.17 -13.82 6.20
N THR A 363 24.79 -12.73 6.66
CA THR A 363 25.04 -11.53 5.85
C THR A 363 25.89 -11.81 4.60
N PHE A 364 26.66 -12.91 4.59
CA PHE A 364 27.33 -13.42 3.41
C PHE A 364 26.33 -14.02 2.39
N ASP A 365 25.31 -14.74 2.85
CA ASP A 365 24.29 -15.32 1.98
C ASP A 365 23.35 -14.25 1.41
N GLU A 366 23.08 -13.17 2.18
CA GLU A 366 22.41 -11.96 1.69
C GLU A 366 23.21 -11.32 0.55
N TYR A 367 24.52 -11.11 0.74
CA TYR A 367 25.42 -10.57 -0.28
C TYR A 367 25.45 -11.43 -1.54
N VAL A 368 25.60 -12.75 -1.38
CA VAL A 368 25.59 -13.71 -2.50
C VAL A 368 24.25 -13.69 -3.24
N ALA A 369 23.12 -13.54 -2.54
CA ALA A 369 21.81 -13.43 -3.16
C ALA A 369 21.64 -12.12 -3.94
N GLU A 370 22.02 -10.97 -3.39
CA GLU A 370 21.95 -9.67 -4.11
C GLU A 370 22.82 -9.66 -5.37
N VAL A 371 24.04 -10.21 -5.30
CA VAL A 371 24.93 -10.35 -6.46
C VAL A 371 24.36 -11.34 -7.47
N THR A 372 23.89 -12.51 -7.04
CA THR A 372 23.32 -13.53 -7.96
C THR A 372 22.11 -12.98 -8.71
N ASN A 373 21.21 -12.30 -8.01
CA ASN A 373 20.01 -11.67 -8.58
C ASN A 373 20.31 -10.42 -9.44
N GLY A 374 21.57 -9.96 -9.50
CA GLY A 374 22.00 -8.86 -10.37
C GLY A 374 21.49 -7.47 -10.00
N HIS A 375 20.75 -7.33 -8.89
CA HIS A 375 20.00 -6.12 -8.53
C HIS A 375 20.49 -5.47 -7.23
N LEU A 376 21.82 -5.31 -7.13
CA LEU A 376 22.55 -4.76 -5.98
C LEU A 376 21.88 -3.54 -5.34
N ARG A 377 21.87 -3.50 -4.01
CA ARG A 377 21.39 -2.35 -3.23
C ARG A 377 22.44 -1.89 -2.24
N TRP A 378 22.22 -0.69 -1.73
CA TRP A 378 22.95 -0.18 -0.58
C TRP A 378 22.44 -0.82 0.73
N SER A 379 22.71 -2.12 0.89
CA SER A 379 22.43 -2.91 2.10
C SER A 379 23.67 -3.05 3.01
N PRO A 380 23.56 -3.63 4.23
CA PRO A 380 24.67 -3.68 5.18
C PRO A 380 25.95 -4.35 4.68
N PRO A 381 25.92 -5.49 3.93
CA PRO A 381 27.14 -6.09 3.37
C PRO A 381 27.94 -5.13 2.48
N HIS A 382 27.27 -4.43 1.56
CA HIS A 382 27.91 -3.47 0.65
C HIS A 382 28.54 -2.26 1.39
N ARG A 383 28.09 -1.96 2.61
CA ARG A 383 28.49 -0.76 3.37
C ARG A 383 29.43 -1.03 4.54
N SER A 384 29.35 -2.19 5.17
CA SER A 384 30.07 -2.46 6.41
C SER A 384 31.54 -2.80 6.14
N GLN A 385 32.47 -2.00 6.66
CA GLN A 385 33.89 -2.34 6.58
C GLN A 385 34.23 -3.58 7.41
N THR A 386 33.49 -3.91 8.48
CA THR A 386 33.72 -5.16 9.23
C THR A 386 33.32 -6.37 8.40
N PHE A 387 32.20 -6.30 7.66
CA PHE A 387 31.81 -7.35 6.70
C PHE A 387 32.92 -7.61 5.68
N TRP A 388 33.50 -6.56 5.09
CA TRP A 388 34.59 -6.70 4.13
C TRP A 388 35.88 -7.23 4.77
N ALA A 389 36.27 -6.75 5.95
CA ALA A 389 37.44 -7.25 6.67
C ALA A 389 37.33 -8.75 7.03
N GLU A 390 36.13 -9.22 7.36
CA GLU A 390 35.84 -10.62 7.69
C GLU A 390 35.67 -11.51 6.44
N ASN A 391 35.03 -11.01 5.38
CA ASN A 391 34.54 -11.84 4.27
C ASN A 391 35.24 -11.62 2.93
N ALA A 392 36.00 -10.54 2.71
CA ALA A 392 36.62 -10.26 1.40
C ALA A 392 37.55 -11.39 0.92
N ARG A 393 38.28 -12.04 1.84
CA ARG A 393 39.10 -13.22 1.52
C ARG A 393 38.26 -14.39 1.04
N ARG A 394 37.19 -14.72 1.77
CA ARG A 394 36.19 -15.76 1.45
C ARG A 394 35.50 -15.51 0.10
N ILE A 395 35.15 -14.27 -0.22
CA ILE A 395 34.56 -13.88 -1.53
C ILE A 395 35.54 -14.13 -2.68
N LEU A 396 36.84 -13.89 -2.46
CA LEU A 396 37.90 -14.08 -3.46
C LEU A 396 38.51 -15.50 -3.47
N ASP A 397 38.05 -16.42 -2.62
CA ASP A 397 38.50 -17.82 -2.63
C ASP A 397 37.85 -18.61 -3.76
N GLU A 398 38.55 -19.64 -4.25
CA GLU A 398 38.21 -20.33 -5.50
C GLU A 398 36.81 -20.96 -5.47
N ASN A 399 36.36 -21.42 -4.29
CA ASN A 399 35.03 -21.97 -4.05
C ASN A 399 33.89 -20.94 -4.26
N ASN A 400 34.16 -19.64 -4.12
CA ASN A 400 33.17 -18.56 -4.28
C ASN A 400 33.36 -17.74 -5.56
N ALA A 401 34.24 -18.18 -6.47
CA ALA A 401 34.59 -17.44 -7.69
C ALA A 401 33.40 -17.13 -8.63
N GLY A 402 32.23 -17.79 -8.46
CA GLY A 402 30.99 -17.43 -9.16
C GLY A 402 30.49 -16.02 -8.84
N VAL A 403 30.60 -15.59 -7.58
CA VAL A 403 30.14 -14.26 -7.10
C VAL A 403 30.90 -13.15 -7.81
N VAL A 404 32.22 -13.28 -7.90
CA VAL A 404 33.11 -12.30 -8.55
C VAL A 404 32.92 -12.25 -10.07
N ARG A 405 32.56 -13.37 -10.71
CA ARG A 405 32.17 -13.39 -12.13
C ARG A 405 30.84 -12.66 -12.35
N GLN A 406 29.85 -12.87 -11.48
CA GLN A 406 28.56 -12.22 -11.59
C GLN A 406 28.66 -10.70 -11.38
N LEU A 407 29.51 -10.21 -10.47
CA LEU A 407 29.88 -8.78 -10.39
C LEU A 407 30.44 -8.25 -11.71
N ALA A 408 31.25 -9.03 -12.44
CA ALA A 408 31.78 -8.62 -13.74
C ALA A 408 30.70 -8.56 -14.83
N GLU A 409 29.71 -9.47 -14.82
CA GLU A 409 28.55 -9.38 -15.73
C GLU A 409 27.63 -8.20 -15.39
N ILE A 410 27.40 -7.90 -14.10
CA ILE A 410 26.68 -6.69 -13.66
C ILE A 410 27.37 -5.43 -14.19
N MET A 411 28.71 -5.36 -14.11
CA MET A 411 29.51 -4.22 -14.57
C MET A 411 29.54 -4.04 -16.10
N LYS A 412 29.20 -5.07 -16.89
CA LYS A 412 29.08 -4.99 -18.35
C LYS A 412 27.73 -4.47 -18.83
N LYS A 413 26.65 -4.70 -18.08
CA LYS A 413 25.28 -4.31 -18.49
C LYS A 413 25.12 -2.78 -18.54
N PRO A 414 24.39 -2.22 -19.54
CA PRO A 414 24.05 -0.81 -19.58
C PRO A 414 22.92 -0.50 -18.58
N TRP A 415 23.26 0.01 -17.39
CA TRP A 415 22.32 0.37 -16.34
C TRP A 415 21.78 1.80 -16.49
N ASP A 416 21.35 2.18 -17.70
CA ASP A 416 21.02 3.57 -18.06
C ASP A 416 19.92 4.18 -17.16
N ASN A 417 19.00 3.35 -16.67
CA ASN A 417 17.90 3.74 -15.78
C ASN A 417 18.17 3.54 -14.28
N ASP A 418 19.22 2.81 -13.87
CA ASP A 418 19.57 2.58 -12.46
C ASP A 418 21.09 2.46 -12.25
N LYS A 419 21.79 3.56 -12.49
CA LYS A 419 23.25 3.66 -12.31
C LYS A 419 23.73 3.43 -10.87
N GLN A 420 22.83 3.30 -9.88
CA GLN A 420 23.23 2.96 -8.52
C GLN A 420 23.84 1.55 -8.46
N VAL A 421 23.36 0.60 -9.27
CA VAL A 421 23.90 -0.76 -9.34
C VAL A 421 25.39 -0.75 -9.72
N LEU A 422 25.78 0.08 -10.70
CA LEU A 422 27.19 0.28 -11.08
C LEU A 422 28.00 0.97 -9.97
N ALA A 423 27.42 1.94 -9.25
CA ALA A 423 28.11 2.62 -8.15
C ALA A 423 28.38 1.69 -6.95
N ILE A 424 27.44 0.79 -6.64
CA ILE A 424 27.59 -0.25 -5.60
C ILE A 424 28.66 -1.26 -6.02
N ALA A 425 28.59 -1.78 -7.26
CA ALA A 425 29.61 -2.68 -7.79
C ALA A 425 31.03 -2.06 -7.79
N CYS A 426 31.17 -0.78 -8.13
CA CYS A 426 32.45 -0.06 -8.02
C CYS A 426 32.97 0.00 -6.57
N ASN A 427 32.09 0.28 -5.60
CA ASN A 427 32.42 0.28 -4.18
C ASN A 427 32.88 -1.10 -3.68
N ASP A 428 32.15 -2.16 -4.02
CA ASP A 428 32.49 -3.55 -3.65
C ASP A 428 33.87 -3.95 -4.16
N ILE A 429 34.13 -3.68 -5.44
CA ILE A 429 35.43 -3.97 -6.07
C ILE A 429 36.54 -3.14 -5.40
N GLY A 430 36.25 -1.89 -5.05
CA GLY A 430 37.15 -1.03 -4.28
C GLY A 430 37.43 -1.54 -2.86
N ALA A 431 36.45 -2.15 -2.19
CA ALA A 431 36.61 -2.78 -0.88
C ALA A 431 37.44 -4.08 -0.98
N LEU A 432 37.14 -4.95 -1.95
CA LEU A 432 37.91 -6.16 -2.24
C LEU A 432 39.39 -5.85 -2.53
N VAL A 433 39.69 -4.78 -3.28
CA VAL A 433 41.06 -4.31 -3.55
C VAL A 433 41.74 -3.71 -2.31
N ARG A 434 40.98 -3.14 -1.37
CA ARG A 434 41.52 -2.51 -0.15
C ARG A 434 41.86 -3.53 0.93
N GLU A 435 40.95 -4.47 1.19
CA GLU A 435 41.09 -5.44 2.30
C GLU A 435 41.90 -6.69 1.89
N VAL A 436 42.05 -6.98 0.58
CA VAL A 436 42.84 -8.12 0.05
C VAL A 436 43.74 -7.69 -1.12
N PRO A 437 44.67 -6.74 -0.92
CA PRO A 437 45.53 -6.21 -1.99
C PRO A 437 46.36 -7.30 -2.69
N GLU A 438 46.72 -8.38 -1.98
CA GLU A 438 47.46 -9.53 -2.51
C GLU A 438 46.70 -10.27 -3.64
N LYS A 439 45.36 -10.24 -3.65
CA LYS A 439 44.53 -10.86 -4.69
C LYS A 439 44.11 -9.90 -5.80
N ARG A 440 44.53 -8.62 -5.80
CA ARG A 440 44.17 -7.60 -6.82
C ARG A 440 44.31 -8.09 -8.27
N GLY A 441 45.36 -8.86 -8.57
CA GLY A 441 45.59 -9.45 -9.91
C GLY A 441 44.54 -10.46 -10.39
N GLN A 442 43.64 -10.95 -9.52
CA GLN A 442 42.46 -11.75 -9.88
C GLN A 442 41.35 -10.86 -10.46
N LEU A 443 41.12 -9.68 -9.86
CA LEU A 443 40.12 -8.70 -10.30
C LEU A 443 40.55 -7.98 -11.58
N GLU A 444 41.84 -7.67 -11.73
CA GLU A 444 42.38 -7.10 -12.97
C GLU A 444 42.23 -8.08 -14.16
N ARG A 445 42.37 -9.40 -13.95
CA ARG A 445 42.14 -10.44 -14.97
C ARG A 445 40.68 -10.59 -15.41
N LEU A 446 39.71 -10.10 -14.63
CA LEU A 446 38.28 -10.07 -15.00
C LEU A 446 37.88 -8.78 -15.75
N GLY A 447 38.84 -7.91 -16.10
CA GLY A 447 38.60 -6.67 -16.84
C GLY A 447 37.99 -5.53 -16.00
N LEU A 448 37.72 -5.76 -14.71
CA LEU A 448 37.02 -4.84 -13.81
C LEU A 448 37.73 -3.48 -13.70
N LYS A 449 39.07 -3.48 -13.67
CA LYS A 449 39.89 -2.26 -13.64
C LYS A 449 39.68 -1.39 -14.89
N THR A 450 39.72 -1.99 -16.08
CA THR A 450 39.44 -1.29 -17.34
C THR A 450 38.03 -0.71 -17.33
N ARG A 451 37.03 -1.49 -16.90
CA ARG A 451 35.63 -1.05 -16.85
C ARG A 451 35.41 0.09 -15.85
N ILE A 452 36.08 0.07 -14.69
CA ILE A 452 36.05 1.19 -13.73
C ILE A 452 36.70 2.44 -14.33
N MET A 453 37.82 2.32 -15.05
CA MET A 453 38.48 3.44 -15.72
C MET A 453 37.69 4.01 -16.90
N GLU A 454 36.98 3.18 -17.67
CA GLU A 454 36.00 3.65 -18.67
C GLU A 454 34.92 4.50 -18.00
N LEU A 455 34.31 3.97 -16.93
CA LEU A 455 33.29 4.67 -16.16
C LEU A 455 33.84 6.00 -15.61
N MET A 456 35.10 6.10 -15.18
CA MET A 456 35.72 7.37 -14.72
C MET A 456 35.65 8.51 -15.73
N GLY A 457 35.54 8.24 -17.03
CA GLY A 457 35.36 9.25 -18.08
C GLY A 457 33.94 9.83 -18.16
N GLU A 458 32.94 9.22 -17.54
CA GLU A 458 31.54 9.67 -17.60
C GLU A 458 31.24 10.75 -16.56
N ALA A 459 30.63 11.85 -17.00
CA ALA A 459 30.33 13.06 -16.22
C ALA A 459 29.24 12.93 -15.12
N ASP A 460 29.00 11.73 -14.60
CA ASP A 460 27.97 11.44 -13.59
C ASP A 460 28.58 11.39 -12.18
N GLU A 461 28.42 12.48 -11.41
CA GLU A 461 29.04 12.64 -10.08
C GLU A 461 28.72 11.51 -9.10
N ASN A 462 27.54 10.89 -9.23
CA ASN A 462 27.02 9.95 -8.24
C ASN A 462 27.74 8.60 -8.30
N VAL A 463 28.15 8.18 -9.50
CA VAL A 463 29.07 7.05 -9.68
C VAL A 463 30.51 7.54 -9.49
N GLY A 464 30.84 8.76 -9.94
CA GLY A 464 32.15 9.41 -9.79
C GLY A 464 32.78 9.28 -8.40
N LYS A 465 32.01 9.52 -7.34
CA LYS A 465 32.45 9.45 -5.94
C LYS A 465 32.92 8.06 -5.46
N HIS A 466 32.64 6.99 -6.22
CA HIS A 466 32.98 5.61 -5.84
C HIS A 466 33.89 4.90 -6.86
N ARG A 467 34.33 5.59 -7.92
CA ARG A 467 35.28 5.07 -8.92
C ARG A 467 36.76 5.23 -8.49
N ALA A 468 37.03 5.26 -7.19
CA ALA A 468 38.37 5.44 -6.64
C ALA A 468 39.14 4.11 -6.62
N TRP A 469 39.76 3.75 -7.75
CA TRP A 469 40.75 2.67 -7.78
C TRP A 469 42.01 3.10 -7.01
N PRO A 470 42.48 2.36 -5.98
CA PRO A 470 43.67 2.77 -5.22
C PRO A 470 44.93 2.80 -6.08
N LEU A 471 45.47 4.01 -6.24
CA LEU A 471 46.80 4.33 -6.75
C LEU A 471 47.69 4.74 -5.57
N ASP A 472 49.01 4.72 -5.80
CA ASP A 472 49.97 4.38 -4.74
C ASP A 472 50.13 5.40 -3.60
N ARG A 473 50.48 4.90 -2.41
CA ARG A 473 50.80 5.70 -1.23
C ARG A 473 52.17 6.36 -1.41
N ASP A 474 52.26 7.68 -1.36
CA ASP A 474 53.55 8.35 -1.12
C ASP A 474 53.49 9.79 -0.57
N HIS A 475 52.42 10.56 -0.79
CA HIS A 475 52.36 11.98 -0.38
C HIS A 475 51.06 12.34 0.35
N ALA A 476 51.08 12.28 1.69
CA ALA A 476 50.02 12.83 2.55
C ALA A 476 50.52 13.10 3.99
N ASP A 477 51.11 14.27 4.22
CA ASP A 477 51.21 14.88 5.56
C ASP A 477 51.24 16.42 5.45
N ASP A 478 50.98 17.11 6.56
CA ASP A 478 50.92 18.58 6.75
C ASP A 478 50.01 19.41 5.83
N ARG A 479 48.75 19.62 6.28
CA ARG A 479 48.28 20.96 6.70
C ARG A 479 46.86 20.98 7.26
N SER A 480 46.73 21.08 8.59
CA SER A 480 45.45 21.45 9.22
C SER A 480 45.58 22.04 10.65
N ASN A 481 46.45 23.05 10.86
CA ASN A 481 46.36 23.84 12.11
C ASN A 481 47.06 25.22 12.03
N GLN A 482 46.29 26.31 11.88
CA GLN A 482 46.53 27.62 12.54
C GLN A 482 45.34 28.59 12.33
N ILE A 483 45.22 29.57 13.23
CA ILE A 483 44.01 30.39 13.49
C ILE A 483 44.45 31.81 13.92
N HIS A 484 43.61 32.85 13.70
CA HIS A 484 43.75 34.25 14.18
C HIS A 484 44.86 35.10 13.50
N ASP A 485 44.78 36.44 13.34
CA ASP A 485 43.73 37.48 13.51
C ASP A 485 44.20 38.81 12.83
N ALA A 486 43.32 39.83 12.74
CA ALA A 486 43.57 41.25 12.39
C ALA A 486 44.01 41.59 10.93
N GLY A 487 43.72 42.78 10.38
CA GLY A 487 42.86 43.87 10.86
C GLY A 487 42.94 45.17 10.01
N SER A 488 41.94 46.05 10.20
CA SER A 488 41.91 47.49 9.81
C SER A 488 41.72 47.93 8.33
N ARG A 489 40.89 48.97 8.17
CA ARG A 489 40.56 49.81 6.98
C ARG A 489 41.16 51.23 7.20
N PRO A 490 41.38 52.13 6.20
CA PRO A 490 40.28 52.88 5.53
C PRO A 490 40.54 53.54 4.13
N ALA A 491 39.47 54.17 3.58
CA ALA A 491 39.46 55.26 2.57
C ALA A 491 39.99 54.97 1.14
N ARG A 492 39.50 55.57 0.02
CA ARG A 492 38.28 56.35 -0.36
C ARG A 492 37.95 55.92 -1.80
N LEU A 493 36.74 55.48 -2.15
CA LEU A 493 35.58 56.31 -2.55
C LEU A 493 35.82 57.26 -3.75
N CYS A 494 35.47 56.83 -4.98
CA CYS A 494 34.80 57.71 -5.98
C CYS A 494 34.20 56.98 -7.21
N LEU A 495 32.87 57.04 -7.32
CA LEU A 495 32.05 57.28 -8.53
C LEU A 495 32.12 56.40 -9.82
N ARG A 496 30.93 55.85 -10.16
CA ARG A 496 30.17 55.98 -11.44
C ARG A 496 30.35 54.99 -12.62
N GLN A 497 29.19 54.43 -13.01
CA GLN A 497 28.75 54.10 -14.40
C GLN A 497 28.67 55.39 -15.29
N PRO A 498 28.53 55.37 -16.65
CA PRO A 498 27.89 54.31 -17.47
C PRO A 498 28.46 54.05 -18.90
N GLN A 499 27.76 53.17 -19.65
CA GLN A 499 27.57 53.12 -21.13
C GLN A 499 28.69 53.59 -22.10
N ARG A 500 28.99 52.73 -23.11
CA ARG A 500 28.60 52.96 -24.54
C ARG A 500 29.06 51.87 -25.53
N ASN A 501 28.12 51.43 -26.40
CA ASN A 501 28.19 51.47 -27.88
C ASN A 501 29.57 51.84 -28.50
N LEU A 502 30.15 51.10 -29.47
CA LEU A 502 29.63 50.91 -30.84
C LEU A 502 30.46 49.89 -31.68
N SER A 503 29.97 49.56 -32.88
CA SER A 503 30.41 48.51 -33.81
C SER A 503 31.51 48.89 -34.83
N ARG A 504 32.12 47.89 -35.53
CA ARG A 504 32.25 47.84 -37.02
C ARG A 504 32.90 46.53 -37.56
N VAL A 505 32.25 45.90 -38.58
CA VAL A 505 32.82 45.32 -39.84
C VAL A 505 33.75 44.06 -39.69
N SER A 506 33.80 43.01 -40.55
CA SER A 506 33.44 42.75 -41.97
C SER A 506 32.92 41.29 -42.19
N VAL A 507 31.93 40.98 -43.07
CA VAL A 507 32.03 40.54 -44.52
C VAL A 507 32.54 39.07 -44.68
N THR A 508 31.98 38.14 -45.48
CA THR A 508 31.32 38.20 -46.83
C THR A 508 30.18 37.17 -47.06
N ALA A 509 29.24 37.50 -47.99
CA ALA A 509 28.49 36.71 -49.02
C ALA A 509 28.19 35.18 -48.93
N LYS A 510 27.28 34.57 -49.72
CA LYS A 510 25.93 34.89 -50.32
C LYS A 510 25.62 33.87 -51.46
N SER A 511 24.43 33.27 -51.52
CA SER A 511 23.74 32.83 -52.77
C SER A 511 22.24 32.54 -52.52
N GLN A 512 21.40 32.46 -53.58
CA GLN A 512 19.93 32.30 -53.48
C GLN A 512 19.32 31.58 -54.71
N GLY A 513 18.17 30.92 -54.52
CA GLY A 513 17.16 30.64 -55.56
C GLY A 513 16.59 29.21 -55.55
N ARG A 514 15.38 28.93 -56.07
CA ARG A 514 14.27 29.79 -56.55
C ARG A 514 13.01 28.94 -56.89
N TYR A 515 11.80 29.31 -56.42
CA TYR A 515 10.44 28.93 -56.97
C TYR A 515 10.06 27.41 -57.03
N SER A 516 8.82 26.93 -57.20
CA SER A 516 7.43 27.50 -57.20
C SER A 516 6.33 26.40 -57.15
N GLU A 517 5.15 26.71 -56.55
CA GLU A 517 3.79 26.25 -56.98
C GLU A 517 3.38 24.73 -56.86
N VAL A 518 2.11 24.25 -56.84
CA VAL A 518 0.75 24.87 -56.92
C VAL A 518 -0.39 23.98 -56.29
N VAL A 519 -1.27 24.59 -55.45
CA VAL A 519 -2.78 24.41 -55.35
C VAL A 519 -3.40 23.00 -55.03
N LYS A 520 -4.40 22.84 -54.11
CA LYS A 520 -5.81 23.33 -54.18
C LYS A 520 -6.61 23.34 -52.84
N ARG A 521 -7.73 24.09 -52.82
CA ARG A 521 -8.82 24.27 -51.81
C ARG A 521 -10.19 24.09 -52.53
N PRO A 522 -11.41 23.99 -51.93
CA PRO A 522 -12.07 24.79 -50.85
C PRO A 522 -12.70 23.93 -49.70
N VAL A 523 -13.20 24.39 -48.53
CA VAL A 523 -13.88 25.61 -47.97
C VAL A 523 -15.43 25.58 -48.01
N LEU A 524 -16.07 25.55 -46.81
CA LEU A 524 -17.31 26.27 -46.34
C LEU A 524 -17.81 25.66 -44.99
N ALA A 525 -18.78 26.27 -44.27
CA ALA A 525 -18.56 27.31 -43.25
C ALA A 525 -19.74 27.39 -42.21
N ALA A 526 -19.49 28.01 -41.04
CA ALA A 526 -20.45 28.31 -39.94
C ALA A 526 -21.05 27.09 -39.19
N THR A 527 -21.67 27.17 -37.99
CA THR A 527 -22.17 28.30 -37.16
C THR A 527 -21.64 28.27 -35.70
N THR A 528 -22.31 28.95 -34.75
CA THR A 528 -21.79 29.40 -33.43
C THR A 528 -22.58 28.94 -32.20
N ASN A 529 -21.91 28.98 -31.04
CA ASN A 529 -22.43 29.27 -29.67
C ASN A 529 -23.05 28.18 -28.75
N GLU A 530 -22.99 28.54 -27.45
CA GLU A 530 -23.82 28.15 -26.29
C GLU A 530 -23.59 26.87 -25.44
N LEU A 531 -22.74 27.05 -24.41
CA LEU A 531 -23.07 26.96 -22.97
C LEU A 531 -24.03 25.89 -22.39
N ARG A 532 -23.49 25.16 -21.40
CA ARG A 532 -24.13 24.69 -20.14
C ARG A 532 -25.38 23.78 -20.21
N ALA A 533 -25.19 22.53 -19.79
CA ALA A 533 -26.10 21.90 -18.82
C ALA A 533 -25.34 20.93 -17.90
N ILE A 534 -25.08 21.41 -16.69
CA ILE A 534 -24.99 20.59 -15.48
C ILE A 534 -26.38 19.96 -15.27
N GLN A 535 -26.44 18.63 -15.08
CA GLN A 535 -27.47 18.03 -14.24
C GLN A 535 -26.81 17.34 -13.04
N THR A 536 -27.54 17.23 -11.94
CA THR A 536 -26.98 16.86 -10.64
C THR A 536 -27.95 15.96 -9.90
N GLU A 537 -27.67 14.66 -9.90
CA GLU A 537 -28.31 13.71 -9.00
C GLU A 537 -27.33 13.30 -7.92
N ALA A 538 -27.45 13.97 -6.77
CA ALA A 538 -26.86 13.49 -5.54
C ALA A 538 -27.87 12.58 -4.83
N GLN A 539 -27.42 11.51 -4.16
CA GLN A 539 -28.07 11.11 -2.91
C GLN A 539 -27.16 10.27 -1.98
N ARG A 540 -27.26 10.62 -0.69
CA ARG A 540 -27.06 9.79 0.52
C ARG A 540 -25.77 8.96 0.65
N ARG A 541 -24.87 9.46 1.52
CA ARG A 541 -23.93 8.60 2.26
C ARG A 541 -24.71 7.79 3.30
N HIS A 542 -24.37 6.50 3.44
CA HIS A 542 -24.49 5.77 4.71
C HIS A 542 -23.14 5.16 5.08
N ALA A 543 -22.96 4.79 6.35
CA ALA A 543 -21.79 4.05 6.80
C ALA A 543 -21.97 2.55 6.52
N SER A 544 -20.91 1.87 6.10
CA SER A 544 -20.85 0.42 5.87
C SER A 544 -19.45 -0.11 6.18
N GLY A 545 -19.34 -1.40 6.51
CA GLY A 545 -18.08 -2.11 6.77
C GLY A 545 -17.97 -3.37 5.89
N SER A 546 -17.37 -4.45 6.43
CA SER A 546 -17.09 -5.78 5.82
C SER A 546 -15.84 -5.86 4.91
N SER A 547 -14.94 -6.86 5.05
CA SER A 547 -14.83 -7.97 6.04
C SER A 547 -13.48 -8.77 5.98
N GLY A 548 -12.55 -8.62 6.96
CA GLY A 548 -11.34 -9.45 7.25
C GLY A 548 -9.84 -8.96 7.02
N GLU A 549 -9.12 -8.21 7.91
CA GLU A 549 -7.67 -7.76 7.80
C GLU A 549 -6.30 -8.11 8.60
N VAL A 550 -5.81 -8.68 9.78
CA VAL A 550 -6.01 -9.70 10.91
C VAL A 550 -6.02 -9.11 12.35
N LEU A 551 -7.01 -9.43 13.21
CA LEU A 551 -7.29 -8.65 14.44
C LEU A 551 -6.28 -8.88 15.58
N HIS A 552 -5.12 -8.23 15.47
CA HIS A 552 -4.11 -8.13 16.51
C HIS A 552 -4.72 -7.61 17.82
N LYS A 553 -4.42 -8.28 18.95
CA LYS A 553 -4.99 -7.97 20.26
C LYS A 553 -3.93 -7.28 21.11
N THR A 554 -4.31 -6.21 21.81
CA THR A 554 -3.54 -5.79 23.00
C THR A 554 -3.79 -6.80 24.11
N ALA A 555 -2.90 -6.90 25.10
CA ALA A 555 -3.12 -7.74 26.28
C ALA A 555 -4.42 -7.39 27.06
N LEU A 556 -5.00 -6.22 26.80
CA LEU A 556 -6.27 -5.76 27.38
C LEU A 556 -7.51 -6.14 26.56
N TYR A 557 -7.38 -6.86 25.45
CA TYR A 557 -8.50 -7.18 24.56
C TYR A 557 -9.70 -7.80 25.28
N ASP A 558 -9.49 -8.93 25.97
CA ASP A 558 -10.58 -9.64 26.64
C ASP A 558 -11.11 -8.85 27.85
N LEU A 559 -10.27 -7.99 28.45
CA LEU A 559 -10.70 -7.01 29.47
C LEU A 559 -11.67 -5.98 28.89
N HIS A 560 -11.38 -5.43 27.70
CA HIS A 560 -12.26 -4.48 27.01
C HIS A 560 -13.59 -5.15 26.62
N VAL A 561 -13.55 -6.38 26.11
CA VAL A 561 -14.75 -7.17 25.78
C VAL A 561 -15.60 -7.41 27.04
N ALA A 562 -14.98 -7.82 28.16
CA ALA A 562 -15.67 -8.01 29.43
C ALA A 562 -16.32 -6.73 29.99
N HIS A 563 -15.72 -5.57 29.73
CA HIS A 563 -16.28 -4.25 30.10
C HIS A 563 -17.29 -3.68 29.07
N GLY A 564 -17.73 -4.46 28.09
CA GLY A 564 -18.70 -4.02 27.07
C GLY A 564 -18.12 -3.02 26.06
N GLY A 565 -16.81 -3.07 25.82
CA GLY A 565 -16.12 -2.29 24.82
C GLY A 565 -16.48 -2.73 23.40
N LYS A 566 -16.92 -1.78 22.57
CA LYS A 566 -17.20 -2.05 21.15
C LYS A 566 -15.89 -2.00 20.37
N MET A 567 -15.32 -3.17 20.10
CA MET A 567 -14.06 -3.33 19.38
C MET A 567 -14.24 -3.02 17.88
N VAL A 568 -13.29 -2.29 17.27
CA VAL A 568 -13.33 -1.93 15.82
C VAL A 568 -11.93 -1.89 15.17
N PRO A 569 -11.85 -2.08 13.84
CA PRO A 569 -10.71 -1.70 12.98
C PRO A 569 -10.12 -0.31 13.27
N PHE A 570 -8.92 -0.26 13.84
CA PHE A 570 -8.10 0.94 14.03
C PHE A 570 -6.62 0.60 14.17
N ALA A 571 -5.75 1.25 13.40
CA ALA A 571 -4.29 1.14 13.47
C ALA A 571 -3.74 -0.31 13.57
N GLY A 572 -4.51 -1.28 13.08
CA GLY A 572 -4.18 -2.69 13.15
C GLY A 572 -4.23 -3.38 14.51
N TYR A 573 -4.91 -2.80 15.51
CA TYR A 573 -5.13 -3.44 16.81
C TYR A 573 -6.59 -3.35 17.21
N HIS A 574 -7.16 -4.44 17.70
CA HIS A 574 -8.52 -4.54 18.22
C HIS A 574 -8.75 -3.52 19.35
N MET A 575 -9.14 -2.30 18.98
CA MET A 575 -9.31 -1.19 19.93
C MET A 575 -10.79 -0.95 20.23
N PRO A 576 -11.16 -0.61 21.48
CA PRO A 576 -12.49 -0.19 21.84
C PRO A 576 -12.76 1.22 21.27
N VAL A 577 -13.84 1.41 20.51
CA VAL A 577 -14.23 2.75 20.00
C VAL A 577 -15.09 3.52 21.01
N GLN A 578 -15.91 2.80 21.78
CA GLN A 578 -16.83 3.29 22.79
C GLN A 578 -17.16 2.15 23.77
N TYR A 579 -17.65 2.50 24.96
CA TYR A 579 -18.21 1.56 25.94
C TYR A 579 -19.71 1.81 26.09
N SER A 580 -20.47 0.80 26.53
CA SER A 580 -21.94 0.87 26.63
C SER A 580 -22.46 1.96 27.59
N SER A 581 -21.65 2.38 28.57
CA SER A 581 -22.00 3.39 29.58
C SER A 581 -22.10 4.82 29.05
N LEU A 582 -21.33 5.20 28.01
CA LEU A 582 -21.18 6.58 27.56
C LEU A 582 -21.13 6.70 26.04
N SER A 583 -21.85 7.69 25.50
CA SER A 583 -21.63 8.12 24.12
C SER A 583 -20.22 8.70 23.93
N VAL A 584 -19.70 8.65 22.71
CA VAL A 584 -18.40 9.23 22.32
C VAL A 584 -18.20 10.66 22.86
N SER A 585 -19.19 11.54 22.69
CA SER A 585 -19.13 12.91 23.19
C SER A 585 -19.12 12.98 24.73
N ALA A 586 -19.84 12.09 25.41
CA ALA A 586 -19.88 12.04 26.87
C ALA A 586 -18.58 11.47 27.46
N SER A 587 -17.95 10.49 26.82
CA SER A 587 -16.62 9.99 27.19
C SER A 587 -15.54 11.07 27.07
N HIS A 588 -15.57 11.88 26.00
CA HIS A 588 -14.70 13.06 25.86
C HIS A 588 -14.95 14.10 26.97
N VAL A 589 -16.20 14.33 27.39
CA VAL A 589 -16.50 15.25 28.51
C VAL A 589 -16.02 14.67 29.85
N PHE A 590 -16.31 13.39 30.13
CA PHE A 590 -15.87 12.70 31.34
C PHE A 590 -14.34 12.75 31.52
N THR A 591 -13.58 12.52 30.45
CA THR A 591 -12.11 12.67 30.43
C THR A 591 -11.64 14.06 30.89
N ARG A 592 -12.42 15.12 30.64
CA ARG A 592 -12.08 16.52 30.97
C ARG A 592 -12.55 17.00 32.34
N GLU A 593 -13.38 16.21 33.01
CA GLU A 593 -13.98 16.50 34.32
C GLU A 593 -13.51 15.53 35.42
N LYS A 594 -13.05 14.32 35.04
CA LYS A 594 -12.70 13.20 35.92
C LYS A 594 -11.32 12.64 35.54
N ALA A 595 -11.21 11.35 35.28
CA ALA A 595 -10.12 10.73 34.56
C ALA A 595 -10.64 9.58 33.68
N SER A 596 -9.88 9.21 32.68
CA SER A 596 -10.16 8.10 31.77
C SER A 596 -8.90 7.30 31.51
N LEU A 597 -9.04 5.98 31.44
CA LEU A 597 -7.96 5.06 31.10
C LEU A 597 -8.13 4.66 29.63
N PHE A 598 -7.19 5.05 28.79
CA PHE A 598 -7.13 4.66 27.39
C PHE A 598 -6.08 3.56 27.20
N ASP A 599 -6.42 2.52 26.45
CA ASP A 599 -5.45 1.57 25.93
C ASP A 599 -4.72 2.20 24.73
N VAL A 600 -3.40 2.33 24.87
CA VAL A 600 -2.49 2.80 23.82
C VAL A 600 -1.35 1.80 23.57
N GLY A 601 -1.48 0.54 24.03
CA GLY A 601 -0.49 -0.53 23.86
C GLY A 601 -0.26 -0.96 22.41
N HIS A 602 -1.10 -0.50 21.50
CA HIS A 602 -0.90 -0.62 20.05
C HIS A 602 0.23 0.30 19.53
N MET A 603 0.56 1.39 20.24
CA MET A 603 1.73 2.23 19.93
C MET A 603 3.03 1.47 20.13
N VAL A 604 4.08 1.83 19.37
CA VAL A 604 5.35 1.08 19.43
C VAL A 604 6.26 1.68 20.48
N GLN A 605 6.57 0.87 21.49
CA GLN A 605 7.53 1.16 22.55
C GLN A 605 8.93 0.66 22.12
N ARG A 606 9.98 1.46 22.34
CA ARG A 606 11.35 1.17 21.89
C ARG A 606 12.39 1.59 22.90
N ARG A 607 13.55 0.92 22.90
CA ARG A 607 14.79 1.37 23.55
C ARG A 607 15.90 1.53 22.51
N PHE A 608 16.65 2.61 22.59
CA PHE A 608 17.92 2.83 21.90
C PHE A 608 19.01 2.96 22.96
N SER A 609 20.11 2.22 22.82
CA SER A 609 21.16 2.16 23.84
C SER A 609 22.57 2.00 23.29
N GLY A 610 23.56 2.35 24.09
CA GLY A 610 24.99 2.38 23.73
C GLY A 610 25.48 3.77 23.28
N PRO A 611 26.80 3.94 23.09
CA PRO A 611 27.46 5.25 23.00
C PRO A 611 27.03 6.08 21.77
N GLY A 612 26.54 5.44 20.71
CA GLY A 612 26.02 6.15 19.54
C GLY A 612 24.58 6.62 19.68
N ALA A 613 23.81 6.13 20.66
CA ALA A 613 22.35 6.22 20.65
C ALA A 613 21.83 7.66 20.62
N ALA A 614 22.46 8.55 21.38
CA ALA A 614 22.15 9.97 21.38
C ALA A 614 22.41 10.60 20.00
N ALA A 615 23.63 10.44 19.47
CA ALA A 615 24.04 11.04 18.19
C ALA A 615 23.22 10.49 17.00
N PHE A 616 22.82 9.23 17.05
CA PHE A 616 21.90 8.62 16.09
C PHE A 616 20.51 9.28 16.14
N LEU A 617 19.91 9.37 17.33
CA LEU A 617 18.59 9.99 17.52
C LEU A 617 18.60 11.50 17.17
N GLU A 618 19.72 12.19 17.36
CA GLU A 618 19.93 13.58 16.96
C GLU A 618 20.20 13.79 15.44
N ARG A 619 20.51 12.72 14.69
CA ARG A 619 20.60 12.73 13.21
C ARG A 619 19.23 12.57 12.58
N VAL A 620 18.41 11.68 13.14
CA VAL A 620 17.06 11.36 12.62
C VAL A 620 15.96 12.31 13.12
N THR A 621 16.20 13.08 14.18
CA THR A 621 15.28 14.11 14.70
C THR A 621 15.92 15.51 14.71
N PRO A 622 15.13 16.60 14.67
CA PRO A 622 15.63 17.96 14.83
C PRO A 622 15.91 18.36 16.30
N SER A 623 15.74 17.44 17.25
CA SER A 623 15.90 17.69 18.69
C SER A 623 17.32 17.37 19.16
N GLY A 624 17.82 18.18 20.11
CA GLY A 624 19.06 17.86 20.82
C GLY A 624 18.79 16.90 21.98
N VAL A 625 18.62 15.60 21.70
CA VAL A 625 18.26 14.60 22.71
C VAL A 625 19.43 14.28 23.67
N ALA A 626 20.68 14.52 23.29
CA ALA A 626 21.83 14.42 24.19
C ALA A 626 21.80 15.49 25.31
N ALA A 627 21.15 16.63 25.04
CA ALA A 627 20.95 17.71 26.01
C ALA A 627 19.73 17.50 26.94
N LEU A 628 18.97 16.41 26.77
CA LEU A 628 17.97 16.00 27.74
C LEU A 628 18.68 15.50 29.01
N LYS A 629 18.14 15.86 30.17
CA LYS A 629 18.54 15.24 31.44
C LYS A 629 17.99 13.80 31.50
N PRO A 630 18.60 12.89 32.28
CA PRO A 630 17.99 11.61 32.62
C PRO A 630 16.52 11.77 33.06
N HIS A 631 15.70 10.82 32.66
CA HIS A 631 14.24 10.83 32.81
C HIS A 631 13.48 12.04 32.22
N HIS A 632 14.03 12.77 31.25
CA HIS A 632 13.33 13.84 30.52
C HIS A 632 13.16 13.50 29.03
N GLY A 633 12.04 13.92 28.45
CA GLY A 633 11.73 13.68 27.05
C GLY A 633 11.19 14.89 26.29
N SER A 634 11.12 14.74 24.97
CA SER A 634 10.65 15.76 24.04
C SER A 634 9.79 15.13 22.95
N LEU A 635 8.64 15.74 22.68
CA LEU A 635 7.93 15.56 21.41
C LEU A 635 8.81 16.14 20.29
N THR A 636 9.03 15.34 19.25
CA THR A 636 9.84 15.68 18.09
C THR A 636 9.33 14.96 16.85
N THR A 637 10.06 15.02 15.74
CA THR A 637 9.67 14.39 14.47
C THR A 637 10.84 13.64 13.84
N LEU A 638 10.57 12.45 13.33
CA LEU A 638 11.48 11.71 12.44
C LEU A 638 11.57 12.44 11.09
N LEU A 639 12.76 12.53 10.49
CA LEU A 639 13.02 13.37 9.31
C LEU A 639 13.54 12.59 8.10
N HIS A 640 12.94 12.83 6.93
CA HIS A 640 13.42 12.31 5.66
C HIS A 640 14.79 12.92 5.28
N ARG A 641 15.76 12.05 4.96
CA ARG A 641 17.07 12.40 4.39
C ARG A 641 16.94 13.43 3.26
N GLY A 642 17.84 14.41 3.23
CA GLY A 642 17.98 15.42 2.16
C GLY A 642 16.84 16.44 2.02
N THR A 643 15.65 16.16 2.56
CA THR A 643 14.47 17.03 2.42
C THR A 643 14.02 17.65 3.72
N GLY A 644 14.26 16.98 4.86
CA GLY A 644 13.74 17.40 6.16
C GLY A 644 12.22 17.28 6.27
N GLY A 645 11.57 16.53 5.37
CA GLY A 645 10.16 16.22 5.46
C GLY A 645 9.87 15.36 6.70
N ILE A 646 8.76 15.61 7.39
CA ILE A 646 8.35 14.79 8.54
C ILE A 646 7.97 13.39 8.05
N VAL A 647 8.60 12.37 8.63
CA VAL A 647 8.24 10.95 8.48
C VAL A 647 7.11 10.62 9.46
N ASP A 648 7.31 10.91 10.75
CA ASP A 648 6.33 10.76 11.83
C ASP A 648 6.62 11.74 12.98
N ASP A 649 5.67 11.92 13.91
CA ASP A 649 5.94 12.54 15.22
C ASP A 649 6.13 11.49 16.33
N THR A 650 7.03 11.77 17.26
CA THR A 650 7.53 10.78 18.23
C THR A 650 7.95 11.44 19.54
N ILE A 651 7.84 10.72 20.64
CA ILE A 651 8.39 11.14 21.93
C ILE A 651 9.71 10.39 22.14
N VAL A 652 10.80 11.14 22.29
CA VAL A 652 12.10 10.60 22.72
C VAL A 652 12.35 11.04 24.16
N THR A 653 12.54 10.08 25.05
CA THR A 653 12.83 10.26 26.48
C THR A 653 14.20 9.66 26.80
N ARG A 654 15.13 10.48 27.29
CA ARG A 654 16.37 9.96 27.88
C ARG A 654 16.02 9.30 29.21
N LEU A 655 16.43 8.06 29.42
CA LEU A 655 16.32 7.37 30.71
C LEU A 655 17.65 7.49 31.46
N ASP A 656 18.74 7.14 30.79
CA ASP A 656 20.10 7.13 31.33
C ASP A 656 21.09 7.78 30.34
N ASP A 657 22.38 7.81 30.64
CA ASP A 657 23.36 8.49 29.79
C ASP A 657 23.43 7.91 28.38
N GLU A 658 23.39 6.58 28.27
CA GLU A 658 23.36 5.79 27.02
C GLU A 658 22.06 4.96 26.87
N LEU A 659 20.93 5.42 27.41
CA LEU A 659 19.63 4.75 27.25
C LEU A 659 18.50 5.75 26.97
N PHE A 660 17.81 5.53 25.85
CA PHE A 660 16.69 6.35 25.37
C PHE A 660 15.47 5.48 25.12
N TYR A 661 14.35 5.83 25.73
CA TYR A 661 13.04 5.26 25.48
C TYR A 661 12.30 6.10 24.42
N VAL A 662 11.74 5.45 23.41
CA VAL A 662 11.13 6.13 22.25
C VAL A 662 9.76 5.53 21.95
N VAL A 663 8.76 6.38 21.74
CA VAL A 663 7.39 5.97 21.37
C VAL A 663 7.02 6.54 20.00
N THR A 664 6.54 5.67 19.10
CA THR A 664 6.08 6.02 17.74
C THR A 664 4.63 5.60 17.50
N ASN A 665 3.91 6.33 16.64
CA ASN A 665 2.47 6.14 16.42
C ASN A 665 2.13 4.72 15.93
N ALA A 666 1.05 4.13 16.46
CA ALA A 666 0.61 2.77 16.13
C ALA A 666 0.38 2.55 14.63
N GLY A 667 -0.38 3.44 13.98
CA GLY A 667 -0.64 3.38 12.53
C GLY A 667 0.57 3.67 11.64
N CYS A 668 1.73 3.89 12.25
CA CYS A 668 3.01 4.15 11.60
C CYS A 668 4.09 3.11 11.96
N ARG A 669 3.75 2.11 12.80
CA ARG A 669 4.61 1.02 13.29
C ARG A 669 5.59 0.51 12.23
N ASP A 670 5.06 0.11 11.08
CA ASP A 670 5.78 -0.48 9.96
C ASP A 670 6.76 0.50 9.30
N LYS A 671 6.27 1.72 9.05
CA LYS A 671 7.01 2.83 8.44
C LYS A 671 8.19 3.22 9.33
N ASP A 672 7.96 3.27 10.64
CA ASP A 672 8.95 3.73 11.61
C ASP A 672 9.94 2.62 12.00
N ASN A 673 9.48 1.36 12.10
CA ASN A 673 10.34 0.17 12.17
C ASN A 673 11.32 0.17 11.00
N LYS A 674 10.79 0.31 9.78
CA LYS A 674 11.61 0.37 8.57
C LYS A 674 12.52 1.60 8.54
N TYR A 675 12.03 2.77 8.94
CA TYR A 675 12.82 3.99 8.97
C TYR A 675 14.01 3.86 9.91
N PHE A 676 13.81 3.41 11.15
CA PHE A 676 14.92 3.18 12.07
C PHE A 676 15.89 2.11 11.56
N ALA A 677 15.40 1.04 10.90
CA ALA A 677 16.28 0.05 10.28
C ALA A 677 17.13 0.64 9.12
N ASP A 678 16.52 1.40 8.20
CA ASP A 678 17.23 2.06 7.09
C ASP A 678 18.20 3.17 7.59
N GLU A 679 17.92 3.76 8.75
CA GLU A 679 18.79 4.72 9.42
C GLU A 679 19.95 4.06 10.15
N LEU A 680 19.73 2.97 10.90
CA LEU A 680 20.79 2.19 11.56
C LEU A 680 21.70 1.50 10.52
N ALA A 681 21.14 0.96 9.44
CA ALA A 681 21.89 0.33 8.34
C ALA A 681 22.76 1.31 7.52
N ALA A 682 22.63 2.62 7.76
CA ALA A 682 23.52 3.64 7.22
C ALA A 682 24.10 4.55 8.33
N TRP A 683 24.10 4.06 9.58
CA TRP A 683 24.78 4.69 10.69
C TRP A 683 26.24 4.23 10.73
N ASP A 684 27.13 5.21 10.75
CA ASP A 684 28.58 5.13 10.59
C ASP A 684 29.33 5.64 11.85
N GLY A 685 28.59 5.94 12.92
CA GLY A 685 29.13 6.32 14.22
C GLY A 685 29.23 5.16 15.22
N ALA A 686 29.41 5.49 16.50
CA ALA A 686 29.52 4.52 17.59
C ALA A 686 28.29 3.61 17.73
N THR A 687 28.45 2.44 18.35
CA THR A 687 27.42 1.38 18.42
C THR A 687 26.08 1.86 18.99
N VAL A 688 24.98 1.39 18.38
CA VAL A 688 23.60 1.61 18.82
C VAL A 688 22.83 0.29 18.80
N LYS A 689 22.39 -0.18 19.97
CA LYS A 689 21.40 -1.27 20.09
C LYS A 689 20.00 -0.65 20.05
N HIS A 690 19.18 -1.04 19.07
CA HIS A 690 17.75 -0.76 19.01
C HIS A 690 16.98 -2.02 19.40
N GLU A 691 15.99 -1.85 20.29
CA GLU A 691 15.15 -2.90 20.86
C GLU A 691 13.70 -2.43 20.76
N VAL A 692 12.83 -3.24 20.16
CA VAL A 692 11.38 -3.00 20.17
C VAL A 692 10.79 -3.77 21.34
N MET A 693 9.98 -3.09 22.15
CA MET A 693 9.31 -3.65 23.33
C MET A 693 7.92 -4.14 22.90
N ASP A 694 7.87 -5.14 22.03
CA ASP A 694 6.62 -5.82 21.69
C ASP A 694 6.10 -6.66 22.88
N GLY A 695 4.79 -6.94 22.90
CA GLY A 695 4.09 -7.54 24.05
C GLY A 695 3.78 -6.55 25.19
N TRP A 696 4.64 -5.56 25.45
CA TRP A 696 4.48 -4.60 26.54
C TRP A 696 3.21 -3.77 26.40
N GLY A 697 2.45 -3.65 27.49
CA GLY A 697 1.32 -2.74 27.60
C GLY A 697 1.75 -1.27 27.68
N LEU A 698 0.87 -0.39 27.21
CA LEU A 698 0.95 1.05 27.42
C LEU A 698 -0.47 1.57 27.70
N VAL A 699 -0.68 2.16 28.87
CA VAL A 699 -1.98 2.75 29.23
C VAL A 699 -1.83 4.24 29.51
N ALA A 700 -2.76 5.04 28.98
CA ALA A 700 -2.79 6.49 29.19
C ALA A 700 -3.91 6.84 30.17
N LEU A 701 -3.54 7.17 31.40
CA LEU A 701 -4.42 7.68 32.45
C LEU A 701 -4.53 9.21 32.29
N GLN A 702 -5.67 9.70 31.82
CA GLN A 702 -5.83 11.07 31.32
C GLN A 702 -7.02 11.78 31.99
N GLY A 703 -6.82 13.00 32.47
CA GLY A 703 -7.85 13.85 33.07
C GLY A 703 -7.43 14.47 34.40
N PRO A 704 -8.14 15.50 34.90
CA PRO A 704 -7.76 16.22 36.12
C PRO A 704 -7.59 15.35 37.39
N LEU A 705 -8.22 14.18 37.48
CA LEU A 705 -8.09 13.27 38.63
C LEU A 705 -6.94 12.23 38.48
N ALA A 706 -6.24 12.22 37.35
CA ALA A 706 -5.22 11.20 37.03
C ALA A 706 -4.09 11.10 38.08
N LYS A 707 -3.61 12.25 38.57
CA LYS A 707 -2.53 12.33 39.57
C LYS A 707 -2.92 11.64 40.88
N ASP A 708 -4.12 11.89 41.37
CA ASP A 708 -4.56 11.44 42.69
C ASP A 708 -4.86 9.94 42.67
N ILE A 709 -5.47 9.44 41.58
CA ILE A 709 -5.72 8.02 41.36
C ILE A 709 -4.39 7.25 41.29
N LEU A 710 -3.39 7.78 40.58
CA LEU A 710 -2.06 7.16 40.51
C LEU A 710 -1.35 7.18 41.87
N ALA A 711 -1.47 8.28 42.63
CA ALA A 711 -0.91 8.38 43.99
C ALA A 711 -1.52 7.36 44.97
N GLU A 712 -2.82 7.06 44.86
CA GLU A 712 -3.48 5.99 45.63
C GLU A 712 -2.97 4.59 45.22
N ALA A 713 -2.77 4.36 43.92
CA ALA A 713 -2.41 3.06 43.35
C ALA A 713 -0.93 2.66 43.54
N LEU A 714 -0.01 3.63 43.58
CA LEU A 714 1.43 3.39 43.76
C LEU A 714 1.74 2.67 45.08
N ALA A 715 2.64 1.70 45.06
CA ALA A 715 3.18 1.06 46.27
C ALA A 715 3.98 2.07 47.10
N GLU A 716 4.91 2.77 46.44
CA GLU A 716 5.90 3.68 47.03
C GLU A 716 5.75 5.10 46.46
N PRO A 717 4.63 5.82 46.72
CA PRO A 717 4.31 7.09 46.05
C PRO A 717 5.31 8.23 46.33
N ALA A 718 6.11 8.10 47.40
CA ALA A 718 7.18 9.04 47.73
C ALA A 718 8.39 8.95 46.79
N GLU A 719 8.70 7.77 46.22
CA GLU A 719 9.85 7.60 45.31
C GLU A 719 9.58 8.17 43.92
N VAL A 720 8.32 8.12 43.48
CA VAL A 720 7.89 8.59 42.15
C VAL A 720 7.72 10.12 42.10
N ASP A 721 7.48 10.76 43.25
CA ASP A 721 7.30 12.22 43.42
C ASP A 721 6.38 12.85 42.36
N LEU A 722 5.13 12.39 42.31
CA LEU A 722 4.10 12.92 41.41
C LEU A 722 3.81 14.44 41.52
N PRO A 723 4.12 15.15 42.63
CA PRO A 723 4.15 16.61 42.63
C PRO A 723 5.22 17.23 41.70
N ASN A 724 6.48 16.76 41.77
CA ASN A 724 7.61 17.32 41.03
C ASN A 724 7.89 16.62 39.69
N LEU A 725 7.19 15.52 39.38
CA LEU A 725 7.13 14.94 38.05
C LEU A 725 6.34 15.88 37.11
N HIS A 726 7.03 16.74 36.36
CA HIS A 726 6.38 17.68 35.42
C HIS A 726 6.09 17.04 34.04
N PHE A 727 5.28 17.71 33.21
CA PHE A 727 4.97 17.25 31.86
C PHE A 727 6.24 17.07 31.01
N GLY A 728 6.40 15.89 30.39
CA GLY A 728 7.61 15.51 29.64
C GLY A 728 8.71 14.88 30.50
N MET A 729 8.46 14.61 31.78
CA MET A 729 9.35 13.82 32.64
C MET A 729 8.80 12.41 32.89
N SER A 730 9.67 11.48 33.25
CA SER A 730 9.33 10.11 33.66
C SER A 730 9.93 9.73 35.02
N ARG A 731 9.46 8.63 35.61
CA ARG A 731 10.12 7.88 36.70
C ARG A 731 9.77 6.40 36.57
N TYR A 732 10.58 5.55 37.17
CA TYR A 732 10.14 4.20 37.51
C TYR A 732 9.32 4.22 38.80
N GLY A 733 8.34 3.32 38.91
CA GLY A 733 7.53 3.12 40.11
C GLY A 733 6.82 1.78 40.06
N ARG A 734 6.16 1.38 41.16
CA ARG A 734 5.40 0.12 41.24
C ARG A 734 3.98 0.37 41.72
N ILE A 735 3.03 -0.44 41.26
CA ILE A 735 1.61 -0.36 41.62
C ILE A 735 1.22 -1.54 42.52
N LYS A 736 0.33 -1.31 43.48
CA LYS A 736 -0.24 -2.36 44.33
C LYS A 736 -1.23 -3.19 43.51
N LEU A 737 -1.03 -4.50 43.42
CA LEU A 737 -1.87 -5.41 42.63
C LEU A 737 -3.04 -5.97 43.46
N LEU A 738 -4.04 -6.51 42.75
CA LEU A 738 -5.21 -7.17 43.34
C LEU A 738 -4.83 -8.54 43.93
N GLY A 739 -4.25 -8.52 45.14
CA GLY A 739 -3.73 -9.70 45.83
C GLY A 739 -2.73 -9.41 46.96
N MET A 740 -2.42 -8.12 47.22
CA MET A 740 -1.30 -7.65 48.06
C MET A 740 0.10 -7.82 47.46
N GLU A 741 0.20 -8.33 46.24
CA GLU A 741 1.44 -8.31 45.45
C GLU A 741 1.73 -6.90 44.91
N VAL A 742 2.97 -6.68 44.46
CA VAL A 742 3.45 -5.39 43.96
C VAL A 742 4.05 -5.61 42.58
N SER A 743 3.70 -4.74 41.62
CA SER A 743 4.12 -4.85 40.22
C SER A 743 5.64 -4.78 40.05
N ALA A 744 6.12 -5.29 38.92
CA ALA A 744 7.41 -4.95 38.35
C ALA A 744 7.58 -3.42 38.14
N PRO A 745 8.81 -2.92 37.94
CA PRO A 745 9.06 -1.50 37.73
C PRO A 745 8.43 -0.96 36.43
N LEU A 746 7.39 -0.15 36.58
CA LEU A 746 6.65 0.50 35.49
C LEU A 746 7.30 1.83 35.15
N LEU A 747 7.46 2.15 33.86
CA LEU A 747 7.92 3.48 33.44
C LEU A 747 6.72 4.42 33.33
N ILE A 748 6.57 5.30 34.32
CA ILE A 748 5.51 6.30 34.43
C ILE A 748 6.01 7.61 33.82
N SER A 749 5.42 8.03 32.70
CA SER A 749 5.74 9.27 32.00
C SER A 749 4.58 10.26 32.09
N ARG A 750 4.80 11.48 32.61
CA ARG A 750 3.71 12.48 32.68
C ARG A 750 3.55 13.16 31.33
N GLY A 751 2.43 12.90 30.68
CA GLY A 751 2.18 13.25 29.29
C GLY A 751 0.71 13.04 28.92
N GLY A 752 0.31 13.53 27.75
CA GLY A 752 -1.07 13.37 27.31
C GLY A 752 -1.41 14.08 26.01
N TYR A 753 -2.13 13.38 25.14
CA TYR A 753 -2.68 13.88 23.88
C TYR A 753 -4.07 14.52 24.02
N THR A 754 -4.76 14.29 25.14
CA THR A 754 -6.15 14.76 25.40
C THR A 754 -6.26 16.29 25.62
N GLY A 755 -5.14 16.94 25.95
CA GLY A 755 -5.06 18.33 26.39
C GLY A 755 -5.32 18.54 27.88
N GLU A 756 -5.61 17.47 28.63
CA GLU A 756 -5.71 17.43 30.09
C GLU A 756 -4.41 16.94 30.71
N ASP A 757 -4.24 17.05 32.03
CA ASP A 757 -3.11 16.41 32.72
C ASP A 757 -3.26 14.88 32.71
N GLY A 758 -2.15 14.14 32.83
CA GLY A 758 -2.17 12.68 32.77
C GLY A 758 -0.80 12.02 32.69
N PHE A 759 -0.82 10.70 32.63
CA PHE A 759 0.35 9.83 32.61
C PHE A 759 0.18 8.72 31.57
N GLU A 760 1.28 8.38 30.90
CA GLU A 760 1.43 7.19 30.07
C GLU A 760 2.31 6.20 30.87
N ILE A 761 1.81 4.98 31.06
CA ILE A 761 2.42 3.97 31.94
C ILE A 761 2.79 2.76 31.06
N SER A 762 4.09 2.51 30.92
CA SER A 762 4.64 1.31 30.26
C SER A 762 4.67 0.14 31.25
N ILE A 763 4.11 -1.00 30.84
CA ILE A 763 3.89 -2.18 31.70
C ILE A 763 4.41 -3.44 30.98
N PRO A 764 5.07 -4.37 31.68
CA PRO A 764 5.36 -5.71 31.15
C PRO A 764 4.12 -6.43 30.63
N GLU A 765 4.30 -7.34 29.68
CA GLU A 765 3.21 -8.05 28.98
C GLU A 765 2.29 -8.84 29.94
N ASP A 766 2.91 -9.60 30.83
CA ASP A 766 2.28 -10.44 31.85
C ASP A 766 1.48 -9.65 32.89
N GLU A 767 2.00 -8.53 33.37
CA GLU A 767 1.34 -7.69 34.37
C GLU A 767 0.27 -6.73 33.79
N THR A 768 0.20 -6.56 32.46
CA THR A 768 -0.60 -5.51 31.82
C THR A 768 -2.08 -5.54 32.22
N VAL A 769 -2.69 -6.72 32.32
CA VAL A 769 -4.08 -6.87 32.78
C VAL A 769 -4.23 -6.53 34.27
N ALA A 770 -3.35 -7.05 35.11
CA ALA A 770 -3.41 -6.90 36.56
C ALA A 770 -3.22 -5.44 37.01
N VAL A 771 -2.25 -4.73 36.43
CA VAL A 771 -2.02 -3.30 36.67
C VAL A 771 -3.21 -2.47 36.20
N THR A 772 -3.77 -2.78 35.04
CA THR A 772 -4.95 -2.07 34.50
C THR A 772 -6.18 -2.27 35.39
N GLN A 773 -6.43 -3.48 35.87
CA GLN A 773 -7.51 -3.77 36.82
C GLN A 773 -7.30 -3.07 38.16
N ALA A 774 -6.09 -3.06 38.70
CA ALA A 774 -5.75 -2.35 39.95
C ALA A 774 -5.98 -0.84 39.84
N LEU A 775 -5.61 -0.22 38.71
CA LEU A 775 -5.91 1.20 38.42
C LEU A 775 -7.42 1.47 38.38
N LEU A 776 -8.20 0.63 37.68
CA LEU A 776 -9.66 0.76 37.60
C LEU A 776 -10.33 0.61 38.98
N THR A 777 -9.90 -0.38 39.78
CA THR A 777 -10.41 -0.60 41.15
C THR A 777 -10.06 0.55 42.09
N THR A 778 -8.84 1.10 42.00
CA THR A 778 -8.43 2.26 42.81
C THR A 778 -9.22 3.52 42.43
N GLY A 779 -9.35 3.76 41.12
CA GLY A 779 -10.06 4.92 40.59
C GLY A 779 -11.55 4.92 40.94
N ARG A 780 -12.22 3.77 40.82
CA ARG A 780 -13.69 3.57 40.90
C ARG A 780 -14.48 4.29 39.77
N PRO A 781 -15.64 3.76 39.34
CA PRO A 781 -16.37 4.23 38.16
C PRO A 781 -16.74 5.72 38.14
N GLU A 782 -16.85 6.36 39.31
CA GLU A 782 -17.19 7.77 39.48
C GLU A 782 -16.00 8.74 39.32
N ARG A 783 -14.75 8.24 39.33
CA ARG A 783 -13.54 9.03 39.03
C ARG A 783 -12.78 8.52 37.80
N LEU A 784 -12.85 7.22 37.50
CA LEU A 784 -12.13 6.58 36.39
C LEU A 784 -13.02 5.61 35.62
N GLN A 785 -12.97 5.70 34.29
CA GLN A 785 -13.60 4.73 33.38
C GLN A 785 -12.65 4.41 32.23
N LEU A 786 -12.83 3.24 31.61
CA LEU A 786 -12.20 2.96 30.31
C LEU A 786 -12.77 3.90 29.24
N ALA A 787 -11.90 4.46 28.39
CA ALA A 787 -12.31 5.32 27.28
C ALA A 787 -11.83 4.75 25.95
N GLY A 788 -12.74 4.77 24.97
CA GLY A 788 -12.47 4.30 23.62
C GLY A 788 -11.93 5.39 22.70
N LEU A 789 -11.49 5.00 21.51
CA LEU A 789 -10.89 5.87 20.49
C LEU A 789 -11.75 7.12 20.16
N GLY A 790 -13.08 7.02 20.24
CA GLY A 790 -13.94 8.18 20.01
C GLY A 790 -13.76 9.30 21.05
N GLY A 791 -13.38 8.96 22.28
CA GLY A 791 -13.17 9.93 23.38
C GLY A 791 -11.91 10.77 23.24
N GLN A 792 -11.03 10.46 22.29
CA GLN A 792 -9.77 11.18 22.10
C GLN A 792 -10.01 12.63 21.65
N GLY A 793 -9.41 13.59 22.36
CA GLY A 793 -9.30 14.98 21.91
C GLY A 793 -8.38 15.09 20.67
N GLN A 794 -8.55 16.15 19.87
CA GLN A 794 -7.70 16.37 18.69
C GLN A 794 -6.20 16.42 19.06
N PRO A 795 -5.33 15.61 18.41
CA PRO A 795 -3.89 15.71 18.58
C PRO A 795 -3.38 17.11 18.20
N SER A 796 -3.04 17.91 19.21
CA SER A 796 -2.49 19.25 19.02
C SER A 796 -0.97 19.18 18.76
N ALA A 797 -0.59 18.51 17.66
CA ALA A 797 0.80 18.26 17.27
C ALA A 797 1.66 19.54 17.30
N ARG A 798 2.38 19.76 18.40
CA ARG A 798 3.29 20.90 18.56
C ARG A 798 4.56 20.58 17.75
N GLY A 799 4.93 21.47 16.83
CA GLY A 799 6.16 21.27 16.05
C GLY A 799 7.38 21.21 16.97
N GLY A 800 8.29 20.28 16.68
CA GLY A 800 9.51 20.07 17.48
C GLY A 800 10.36 21.33 17.61
N HIS A 801 10.98 21.51 18.77
CA HIS A 801 11.81 22.69 19.05
C HIS A 801 13.21 22.54 18.45
N VAL A 802 13.35 22.91 17.17
CA VAL A 802 14.62 22.99 16.42
C VAL A 802 15.54 24.11 16.94
N SER A 803 15.50 24.51 18.21
CA SER A 803 16.24 25.69 18.71
C SER A 803 17.72 25.41 18.94
N ALA A 804 18.07 24.29 19.58
CA ALA A 804 19.44 23.97 19.96
C ALA A 804 20.31 23.43 18.81
N ARG A 805 19.70 22.83 17.77
CA ARG A 805 20.42 22.15 16.67
C ARG A 805 20.71 23.03 15.44
N ARG A 806 20.42 24.34 15.49
CA ARG A 806 20.54 25.24 14.32
C ARG A 806 21.97 25.53 13.90
N GLU A 807 22.89 25.50 14.85
CA GLU A 807 24.29 25.88 14.64
C GLU A 807 25.13 24.67 14.20
N THR A 808 24.81 23.47 14.72
CA THR A 808 25.49 22.23 14.35
C THR A 808 24.97 21.59 13.06
N ALA A 809 23.71 21.86 12.68
CA ALA A 809 23.07 21.37 11.46
C ALA A 809 23.09 19.84 11.22
N GLY A 810 23.49 19.04 12.22
CA GLY A 810 23.72 17.59 12.09
C GLY A 810 22.48 16.71 12.07
N PHE A 811 21.38 17.17 11.47
CA PHE A 811 20.11 16.44 11.36
C PHE A 811 19.60 16.43 9.91
N HIS A 812 18.84 15.40 9.53
CA HIS A 812 18.40 15.21 8.14
C HIS A 812 17.63 16.40 7.57
N GLY A 813 18.14 16.98 6.48
CA GLY A 813 17.49 18.10 5.79
C GLY A 813 17.72 19.47 6.43
N ALA A 814 18.70 19.63 7.33
CA ALA A 814 19.06 20.93 7.89
C ALA A 814 19.41 21.97 6.79
N GLU A 815 20.05 21.53 5.70
CA GLU A 815 20.36 22.30 4.49
C GLU A 815 19.11 22.83 3.74
N VAL A 816 17.95 22.21 3.96
CA VAL A 816 16.64 22.67 3.47
C VAL A 816 15.91 23.48 4.55
N ILE A 817 15.86 22.98 5.79
CA ILE A 817 15.09 23.55 6.90
C ILE A 817 15.68 24.88 7.38
N LEU A 818 16.98 24.96 7.64
CA LEU A 818 17.60 26.14 8.24
C LEU A 818 17.44 27.40 7.36
N PRO A 819 17.63 27.36 6.03
CA PRO A 819 17.31 28.49 5.16
C PRO A 819 15.82 28.84 5.12
N GLN A 820 14.89 27.90 5.35
CA GLN A 820 13.45 28.16 5.40
C GLN A 820 13.00 28.80 6.73
N LEU A 821 13.67 28.47 7.84
CA LEU A 821 13.43 29.09 9.16
C LEU A 821 13.81 30.58 9.18
N VAL A 822 14.79 30.99 8.37
CA VAL A 822 15.14 32.40 8.18
C VAL A 822 14.13 33.03 7.20
N ALA A 823 13.48 34.11 7.62
CA ALA A 823 12.50 34.82 6.78
C ALA A 823 13.16 35.48 5.56
N LYS A 824 12.41 35.61 4.44
CA LYS A 824 12.86 36.29 3.21
C LYS A 824 13.36 37.72 3.45
N SER A 825 12.73 38.45 4.38
CA SER A 825 13.15 39.79 4.82
C SER A 825 14.48 39.85 5.62
N LYS A 826 15.05 38.69 5.97
CA LYS A 826 16.37 38.53 6.60
C LYS A 826 17.34 37.73 5.72
N GLY A 827 17.08 37.64 4.41
CA GLY A 827 17.94 36.94 3.44
C GLY A 827 17.77 35.42 3.37
N GLY A 828 16.81 34.82 4.09
CA GLY A 828 16.53 33.39 4.02
C GLY A 828 15.61 33.00 2.85
N LYS A 829 15.45 31.70 2.62
CA LYS A 829 14.46 31.15 1.67
C LYS A 829 13.02 31.36 2.18
N GLY A 830 12.82 31.41 3.50
CA GLY A 830 11.48 31.47 4.12
C GLY A 830 10.59 30.27 3.78
N VAL A 831 9.28 30.42 3.98
CA VAL A 831 8.28 29.37 3.69
C VAL A 831 7.21 29.89 2.73
N GLU A 832 6.62 28.98 1.96
CA GLU A 832 5.57 29.31 0.96
C GLU A 832 4.15 29.05 1.48
N ARG A 833 4.04 28.23 2.53
CA ARG A 833 2.78 27.85 3.19
C ARG A 833 3.01 27.71 4.70
N ARG A 834 1.97 27.96 5.51
CA ARG A 834 2.00 27.80 6.97
C ARG A 834 0.79 27.00 7.46
N ARG A 835 0.99 26.24 8.53
CA ARG A 835 -0.07 25.49 9.21
C ARG A 835 -0.92 26.45 10.04
N VAL A 836 -2.24 26.40 9.86
CA VAL A 836 -3.24 27.23 10.54
C VAL A 836 -4.35 26.37 11.14
N GLY A 837 -5.00 26.90 12.18
CA GLY A 837 -6.29 26.42 12.62
C GLY A 837 -7.40 27.22 11.95
N LEU A 838 -8.57 26.61 11.75
CA LEU A 838 -9.76 27.25 11.23
C LEU A 838 -10.98 26.85 12.06
N VAL A 839 -11.87 27.81 12.34
CA VAL A 839 -13.27 27.53 12.69
C VAL A 839 -14.08 27.54 11.40
N VAL A 840 -14.94 26.53 11.19
CA VAL A 840 -15.70 26.34 9.93
C VAL A 840 -17.20 26.32 10.18
N GLU A 841 -17.95 27.16 9.45
CA GLU A 841 -19.39 27.30 9.62
C GLU A 841 -20.20 26.20 8.92
N GLY A 842 -21.29 25.78 9.56
CA GLY A 842 -22.20 24.76 9.05
C GLY A 842 -21.61 23.35 9.10
N ALA A 843 -21.11 22.84 7.97
CA ALA A 843 -20.64 21.45 7.86
C ALA A 843 -19.13 21.35 8.17
N PRO A 844 -18.69 20.35 8.97
CA PRO A 844 -17.27 20.18 9.27
C PRO A 844 -16.47 19.90 8.00
N ALA A 845 -15.44 20.71 7.78
CA ALA A 845 -14.38 20.37 6.85
C ALA A 845 -13.69 19.07 7.30
N ARG A 846 -13.32 18.24 6.33
CA ARG A 846 -12.52 17.03 6.53
C ARG A 846 -11.18 17.21 5.81
N GLU A 847 -10.24 16.32 6.11
CA GLU A 847 -9.02 16.20 5.31
C GLU A 847 -9.35 16.12 3.81
N GLY A 848 -8.48 16.70 2.99
CA GLY A 848 -8.68 16.74 1.54
C GLY A 848 -9.39 18.00 1.05
N ALA A 849 -10.22 18.64 1.88
CA ALA A 849 -10.98 19.83 1.50
C ALA A 849 -10.05 21.02 1.18
N ASP A 850 -10.31 21.71 0.08
CA ASP A 850 -9.53 22.87 -0.33
C ASP A 850 -9.90 24.13 0.47
N ILE A 851 -8.89 24.89 0.86
CA ILE A 851 -9.04 26.25 1.40
C ILE A 851 -8.97 27.21 0.20
N VAL A 852 -9.97 28.07 0.08
CA VAL A 852 -10.10 29.08 -0.98
C VAL A 852 -10.27 30.48 -0.36
N SER A 853 -10.11 31.52 -1.16
CA SER A 853 -10.43 32.91 -0.78
C SER A 853 -11.91 33.04 -0.38
N SER A 854 -12.25 34.12 0.33
CA SER A 854 -13.61 34.35 0.84
C SER A 854 -14.68 34.49 -0.27
N ASP A 855 -14.27 34.91 -1.47
CA ASP A 855 -15.08 34.92 -2.70
C ASP A 855 -15.18 33.54 -3.40
N GLY A 856 -14.42 32.54 -2.94
CA GLY A 856 -14.32 31.21 -3.52
C GLY A 856 -13.48 31.09 -4.80
N ALA A 857 -12.91 32.17 -5.32
CA ALA A 857 -12.28 32.21 -6.65
C ALA A 857 -10.86 31.64 -6.71
N THR A 858 -10.06 31.81 -5.64
CA THR A 858 -8.63 31.45 -5.62
C THR A 858 -8.37 30.36 -4.60
N LYS A 859 -7.63 29.30 -4.99
CA LYS A 859 -7.17 28.26 -4.07
C LYS A 859 -5.98 28.75 -3.24
N LEU A 860 -6.18 28.84 -1.92
CA LEU A 860 -5.19 29.34 -0.95
C LEU A 860 -4.49 28.22 -0.17
N GLY A 861 -5.05 27.01 -0.12
CA GLY A 861 -4.53 25.95 0.73
C GLY A 861 -5.34 24.65 0.72
N LYS A 862 -5.08 23.79 1.72
CA LYS A 862 -5.75 22.49 1.89
C LYS A 862 -5.85 22.11 3.37
N ILE A 863 -6.99 21.55 3.76
CA ILE A 863 -7.28 21.00 5.09
C ILE A 863 -6.58 19.66 5.28
N THR A 864 -5.84 19.51 6.38
CA THR A 864 -5.16 18.28 6.80
C THR A 864 -5.98 17.48 7.81
N SER A 865 -6.86 18.12 8.57
CA SER A 865 -7.73 17.43 9.52
C SER A 865 -8.93 18.29 9.90
N GLY A 866 -10.04 17.69 10.33
CA GLY A 866 -11.19 18.46 10.85
C GLY A 866 -12.35 17.62 11.36
N CYS A 867 -13.01 18.13 12.40
CA CYS A 867 -14.17 17.51 13.05
C CYS A 867 -15.02 18.55 13.83
N PRO A 868 -16.24 18.19 14.24
CA PRO A 868 -16.93 18.89 15.33
C PRO A 868 -16.13 18.79 16.64
N SER A 869 -16.13 19.84 17.45
CA SER A 869 -15.58 19.84 18.81
C SER A 869 -16.72 19.83 19.84
N PRO A 870 -16.87 18.75 20.65
CA PRO A 870 -17.92 18.68 21.66
C PRO A 870 -17.87 19.83 22.67
N THR A 871 -16.67 20.19 23.16
CA THR A 871 -16.49 21.23 24.17
C THR A 871 -16.66 22.66 23.64
N LEU A 872 -16.45 22.91 22.34
CA LEU A 872 -16.60 24.26 21.75
C LEU A 872 -17.93 24.51 21.06
N GLY A 873 -18.74 23.46 20.79
CA GLY A 873 -19.96 23.55 20.00
C GLY A 873 -19.73 24.01 18.54
N LYS A 874 -18.50 23.86 18.02
CA LYS A 874 -18.05 24.40 16.72
C LYS A 874 -17.30 23.34 15.92
N ASN A 875 -17.34 23.45 14.59
CA ASN A 875 -16.42 22.68 13.75
C ASN A 875 -15.04 23.35 13.74
N ILE A 876 -13.99 22.57 13.96
CA ILE A 876 -12.60 23.03 13.93
C ILE A 876 -11.78 22.15 12.99
N ALA A 877 -10.87 22.77 12.27
CA ALA A 877 -10.02 22.12 11.28
C ALA A 877 -8.59 22.67 11.33
N MET A 878 -7.62 21.86 10.95
CA MET A 878 -6.25 22.30 10.67
C MET A 878 -5.96 22.17 9.18
N GLY A 879 -5.09 23.03 8.65
CA GLY A 879 -4.65 22.95 7.26
C GLY A 879 -3.41 23.77 7.00
N TYR A 880 -2.87 23.65 5.79
CA TYR A 880 -1.81 24.53 5.29
C TYR A 880 -2.41 25.55 4.33
N ILE A 881 -2.13 26.83 4.59
CA ILE A 881 -2.51 27.96 3.74
C ILE A 881 -1.26 28.70 3.25
N GLN A 882 -1.34 29.37 2.10
CA GLN A 882 -0.29 30.17 1.51
C GLN A 882 0.30 31.20 2.51
N ASP A 883 1.60 31.49 2.42
CA ASP A 883 2.21 32.54 3.24
C ASP A 883 1.56 33.91 2.98
N GLY A 884 1.56 34.78 3.98
CA GLY A 884 0.74 36.01 4.02
C GLY A 884 -0.71 35.80 4.47
N GLN A 885 -1.39 34.73 4.05
CA GLN A 885 -2.83 34.48 4.36
C GLN A 885 -3.09 33.79 5.71
N HIS A 886 -2.05 33.60 6.52
CA HIS A 886 -2.07 32.77 7.73
C HIS A 886 -2.40 33.52 9.04
N LYS A 887 -2.81 34.79 8.97
CA LYS A 887 -3.04 35.62 10.16
C LYS A 887 -4.35 35.23 10.85
N ALA A 888 -4.36 35.23 12.18
CA ALA A 888 -5.60 35.04 12.93
C ALA A 888 -6.58 36.18 12.62
N GLY A 889 -7.84 35.84 12.35
CA GLY A 889 -8.88 36.76 11.89
C GLY A 889 -9.01 36.86 10.36
N THR A 890 -8.12 36.27 9.56
CA THR A 890 -8.31 36.20 8.09
C THR A 890 -9.53 35.35 7.75
N GLU A 891 -10.50 35.94 7.06
CA GLU A 891 -11.65 35.23 6.50
C GLU A 891 -11.28 34.49 5.21
N VAL A 892 -11.73 33.24 5.11
CA VAL A 892 -11.53 32.34 3.97
C VAL A 892 -12.79 31.52 3.75
N ALA A 893 -12.84 30.71 2.69
CA ALA A 893 -13.83 29.66 2.58
C ALA A 893 -13.17 28.28 2.41
N VAL A 894 -13.91 27.22 2.74
CA VAL A 894 -13.46 25.83 2.61
C VAL A 894 -14.47 25.04 1.78
N LEU A 895 -14.00 24.30 0.77
CA LEU A 895 -14.86 23.54 -0.13
C LEU A 895 -15.29 22.21 0.51
N VAL A 896 -16.48 22.19 1.12
CA VAL A 896 -17.04 21.00 1.77
C VAL A 896 -18.11 20.39 0.87
N ARG A 897 -17.82 19.21 0.29
CA ARG A 897 -18.65 18.53 -0.73
C ARG A 897 -18.99 19.46 -1.92
N GLY A 898 -17.96 20.14 -2.45
CA GLY A 898 -18.10 21.07 -3.58
C GLY A 898 -18.78 22.41 -3.26
N LYS A 899 -19.24 22.65 -2.02
CA LYS A 899 -19.85 23.92 -1.61
C LYS A 899 -18.90 24.72 -0.71
N PRO A 900 -18.64 26.02 -0.98
CA PRO A 900 -17.86 26.86 -0.08
C PRO A 900 -18.59 27.03 1.26
N ARG A 901 -17.84 26.94 2.35
CA ARG A 901 -18.28 27.24 3.72
C ARG A 901 -17.38 28.31 4.30
N LYS A 902 -17.97 29.36 4.89
CA LYS A 902 -17.21 30.41 5.55
C LYS A 902 -16.36 29.80 6.67
N ALA A 903 -15.11 30.23 6.75
CA ALA A 903 -14.18 29.83 7.78
C ALA A 903 -13.27 31.00 8.16
N VAL A 904 -12.79 30.99 9.41
CA VAL A 904 -11.91 32.06 9.92
C VAL A 904 -10.64 31.43 10.46
N VAL A 905 -9.50 31.92 9.98
CA VAL A 905 -8.18 31.51 10.48
C VAL A 905 -8.09 31.87 11.96
N THR A 906 -7.89 30.86 12.80
CA THR A 906 -8.05 30.93 14.26
C THR A 906 -6.76 30.46 14.95
N LYS A 907 -6.39 31.14 16.05
CA LYS A 907 -5.20 30.79 16.84
C LYS A 907 -5.37 29.40 17.47
N MET A 908 -4.33 28.58 17.39
CA MET A 908 -4.25 27.27 18.05
C MET A 908 -3.42 27.34 19.34
N PRO A 909 -3.67 26.46 20.34
CA PRO A 909 -4.74 25.45 20.38
C PRO A 909 -6.13 26.10 20.55
N PHE A 910 -7.17 25.45 20.03
CA PHE A 910 -8.55 25.97 20.08
C PHE A 910 -9.16 25.98 21.49
N ILE A 911 -8.60 25.17 22.40
CA ILE A 911 -8.96 25.11 23.82
C ILE A 911 -7.65 25.16 24.61
N GLN A 912 -7.66 25.81 25.78
CA GLN A 912 -6.52 25.81 26.69
C GLN A 912 -6.24 24.40 27.23
N THR A 913 -4.96 24.02 27.29
CA THR A 913 -4.50 22.75 27.87
C THR A 913 -4.35 22.86 29.39
N LYS A 914 -4.78 21.84 30.14
CA LYS A 914 -4.74 21.78 31.62
C LYS A 914 -3.55 20.98 32.20
N TYR A 915 -2.47 20.76 31.43
CA TYR A 915 -1.25 20.07 31.89
C TYR A 915 -0.72 20.65 33.20
N TRP A 916 -0.27 19.78 34.12
CA TRP A 916 0.39 20.19 35.37
C TRP A 916 1.66 21.00 35.10
N LYS A 917 1.89 22.04 35.91
CA LYS A 917 3.03 22.98 35.78
C LYS A 917 3.92 23.04 37.02
N GLY A 918 3.71 22.16 37.99
CA GLY A 918 4.05 22.43 39.39
C GLY A 918 2.89 23.09 40.14
N ALA A 919 3.10 23.31 41.43
CA ALA A 919 2.26 24.15 42.29
C ALA A 919 2.84 25.58 42.36
#